data_AF-A0A1H6E2U6-F1
#
_entry.id   AF-A0A1H6E2U6-F1
#
_cell.length_a   1.000
_cell.length_b   1.000
_cell.length_c   1.000
_cell.angle_alpha   90.00
_cell.angle_beta   90.00
_cell.angle_gamma   90.00
#
_symmetry.space_group_name_H-M   'P 1'
#
loop_
_entity.id
_entity.type
_entity.pdbx_description
1 polymer ?
#
loop_
_entity_poly.entity_id
_entity_poly.type
_entity_poly.pdbx_seq_one_letter_code
_entity_poly.pdbx_strand_id
1 'polypeptide(L)'
;MPSRRHFLTGSAMALGAAALPSLPAAAATRPGDGEERGRPNFVVVLADDLGYGELGAYGQQLIRTPNIDRLAAEGLRFTDAYSAGPVCAPSRCSLLTGLHSGHARVRRNPGGDPASISLRDGDTTFAEVLRARGYRTACIGKWGFGPEQGGQASHPNSRGFEEFYGYITHGHAHDYYPAYLWHNGDKVQLPENGDGKKGTFAPDLFRDRALDFIKTHRNEPFLLFLTPNVPHAPSDVPSTAPYDDQPWPAADKGHAAQVTRLDEYVGTLIGALREHGLADSTVVLVTSDNGPHEEGGFNPDRFDANGPLRGYKRNLYEGGVRVPLIAWSPRRIRPGTSDRPTQQTDLLPTLAELAGAPAPRDIDGLSIASLLNGRSGGAAAAGHLYWYRLDGGVTARANKTDGGRISRLAEAVRQGDWKAVRFAPGKDRTVPDDQWQVELYDLRSDPGETTDVAVAHPAVVTRLVGLMRDSWVDSYEREPFGLSLDVPDILLPGVTYTITGTFGNGSEQTWAGARLRLHAPGDWSVRPIRRGFGRLAPGGRVQAEWRVTVPEKTTATQWRLAVTAHCTAGGTPLRFSTERTFVPPPPPPSDDAYLSDLTWLSAVNGWGPVEIDTSNGKAAAGDGTPISFGGTVHAKGLGVHSPSEVVYHLGGRCTRFTSVVGIDDFSAQQSARGNVIAEVWADDTKIFDSGVLRAATGPRQVDVDVTGARLLRLVVRQADDGNGFNHTSWADAFVRHVDSSTQR
;
A
#
# COMPACT_ATOMS: atom_id res chain seq x y z
N MET A 1 -38.95 74.91 8.22
CA MET A 1 -38.11 74.25 9.26
C MET A 1 -37.46 73.06 8.58
N PRO A 2 -36.13 73.07 8.41
CA PRO A 2 -35.54 73.07 7.06
C PRO A 2 -35.01 71.67 6.68
N SER A 3 -35.11 71.13 5.46
CA SER A 3 -34.98 71.59 4.07
C SER A 3 -33.58 72.00 3.62
N ARG A 4 -33.06 71.25 2.62
CA ARG A 4 -32.07 71.58 1.57
C ARG A 4 -31.39 72.97 1.65
N ARG A 5 -30.06 73.03 1.49
CA ARG A 5 -29.32 73.65 0.35
C ARG A 5 -27.89 74.13 0.68
N HIS A 6 -27.00 73.89 -0.31
CA HIS A 6 -25.92 74.78 -0.79
C HIS A 6 -24.67 74.94 0.11
N PHE A 7 -23.45 75.18 -0.37
CA PHE A 7 -22.86 75.59 -1.67
C PHE A 7 -21.33 75.30 -1.55
N LEU A 8 -20.61 74.87 -2.60
CA LEU A 8 -19.67 75.69 -3.42
C LEU A 8 -18.82 76.66 -2.59
N THR A 9 -17.50 76.80 -2.73
CA THR A 9 -16.70 77.02 -3.95
C THR A 9 -15.24 77.22 -3.48
N GLY A 10 -14.24 76.92 -4.28
CA GLY A 10 -12.87 77.29 -3.95
C GLY A 10 -11.82 76.77 -4.92
N SER A 11 -11.71 77.45 -6.05
CA SER A 11 -10.77 77.20 -7.14
C SER A 11 -9.30 77.30 -6.74
N ALA A 12 -8.50 76.59 -7.53
CA ALA A 12 -7.05 76.60 -7.66
C ALA A 12 -6.34 77.94 -7.42
N MET A 13 -5.14 77.88 -6.81
CA MET A 13 -3.95 78.53 -7.35
C MET A 13 -2.67 77.82 -6.88
N ALA A 14 -1.78 77.65 -7.84
CA ALA A 14 -0.52 76.94 -7.78
C ALA A 14 0.53 77.64 -6.93
N LEU A 15 1.43 76.85 -6.31
CA LEU A 15 2.79 77.26 -6.00
C LEU A 15 3.69 76.02 -5.81
N GLY A 16 4.67 75.89 -6.71
CA GLY A 16 6.06 75.67 -6.36
C GLY A 16 6.46 74.32 -5.73
N ALA A 17 7.02 73.46 -6.59
CA ALA A 17 7.80 72.27 -6.31
C ALA A 17 8.66 72.26 -5.02
N ALA A 18 8.54 71.16 -4.27
CA ALA A 18 9.67 70.50 -3.60
C ALA A 18 9.48 68.99 -3.73
N ALA A 19 10.43 68.32 -4.38
CA ALA A 19 10.42 66.87 -4.58
C ALA A 19 10.59 66.14 -3.24
N LEU A 20 9.61 65.32 -2.87
CA LEU A 20 9.73 64.31 -1.82
C LEU A 20 9.73 62.92 -2.48
N PRO A 21 10.62 62.00 -2.07
CA PRO A 21 10.69 60.66 -2.65
C PRO A 21 9.38 59.93 -2.39
N SER A 22 8.83 59.33 -3.45
CA SER A 22 7.68 58.44 -3.40
C SER A 22 7.98 57.26 -2.47
N LEU A 23 7.31 57.21 -1.32
CA LEU A 23 7.18 55.97 -0.55
C LEU A 23 6.40 54.98 -1.42
N PRO A 24 6.90 53.74 -1.61
CA PRO A 24 6.11 52.72 -2.30
C PRO A 24 4.85 52.46 -1.48
N ALA A 25 3.70 52.51 -2.15
CA ALA A 25 2.43 52.12 -1.59
C ALA A 25 2.58 50.72 -0.99
N ALA A 26 2.34 50.61 0.33
CA ALA A 26 2.24 49.32 1.00
C ALA A 26 1.14 48.54 0.28
N ALA A 27 1.55 47.53 -0.49
CA ALA A 27 0.63 46.55 -1.05
C ALA A 27 -0.10 45.93 0.14
N ALA A 28 -1.41 46.18 0.23
CA ALA A 28 -2.27 45.50 1.17
C ALA A 28 -2.15 44.00 0.91
N THR A 29 -1.44 43.31 1.80
CA THR A 29 -1.33 41.86 1.80
C THR A 29 -2.74 41.29 1.94
N ARG A 30 -3.12 40.43 0.99
CA ARG A 30 -4.36 39.66 1.09
C ARG A 30 -4.32 38.87 2.40
N PRO A 31 -5.41 38.84 3.20
CA PRO A 31 -5.50 37.92 4.31
C PRO A 31 -5.65 36.52 3.73
N GLY A 32 -4.54 35.77 3.72
CA GLY A 32 -4.44 34.41 3.20
C GLY A 32 -3.03 33.81 3.35
N ASP A 33 -1.98 34.62 3.29
CA ASP A 33 -0.60 34.11 3.21
C ASP A 33 0.07 33.82 4.58
N GLY A 34 -0.62 34.12 5.69
CA GLY A 34 -0.08 34.01 7.05
C GLY A 34 -0.22 32.63 7.70
N GLU A 35 -1.24 31.84 7.33
CA GLU A 35 -1.48 30.50 7.92
C GLU A 35 -0.76 29.38 7.15
N GLU A 36 -0.50 29.54 5.84
CA GLU A 36 0.15 28.49 5.06
C GLU A 36 1.63 28.28 5.39
N ARG A 37 2.35 29.33 5.86
CA ARG A 37 3.78 29.27 6.21
C ARG A 37 4.09 28.52 7.52
N GLY A 38 3.07 28.02 8.24
CA GLY A 38 3.23 27.32 9.52
C GLY A 38 3.38 25.79 9.43
N ARG A 39 2.95 25.17 8.33
CA ARG A 39 2.90 23.71 8.17
C ARG A 39 4.28 23.13 7.80
N PRO A 40 4.77 22.08 8.48
CA PRO A 40 6.04 21.48 8.12
C PRO A 40 5.91 20.57 6.90
N ASN A 41 7.02 20.38 6.17
CA ASN A 41 7.20 19.20 5.33
C ASN A 41 7.53 17.99 6.21
N PHE A 42 7.29 16.79 5.68
CA PHE A 42 7.65 15.54 6.34
C PHE A 42 8.55 14.71 5.44
N VAL A 43 9.65 14.21 6.01
CA VAL A 43 10.47 13.16 5.41
C VAL A 43 10.53 12.01 6.39
N VAL A 44 9.97 10.87 6.04
CA VAL A 44 9.99 9.65 6.85
C VAL A 44 10.86 8.63 6.13
N VAL A 45 12.02 8.33 6.71
CA VAL A 45 12.95 7.31 6.24
C VAL A 45 12.72 6.03 7.03
N LEU A 46 12.32 4.97 6.34
CA LEU A 46 12.11 3.64 6.91
C LEU A 46 13.11 2.65 6.30
N ALA A 47 14.12 2.29 7.07
CA ALA A 47 15.04 1.22 6.71
C ALA A 47 14.36 -0.16 6.78
N ASP A 48 14.94 -1.14 6.09
CA ASP A 48 14.45 -2.51 6.01
C ASP A 48 15.44 -3.43 6.74
N ASP A 49 15.04 -3.95 7.91
CA ASP A 49 15.88 -4.77 8.80
C ASP A 49 17.09 -4.08 9.45
N LEU A 50 17.06 -2.76 9.66
CA LEU A 50 18.09 -2.05 10.42
C LEU A 50 17.94 -2.31 11.93
N GLY A 51 18.95 -2.91 12.54
CA GLY A 51 18.99 -3.21 13.97
C GLY A 51 19.19 -2.00 14.87
N TYR A 52 18.75 -2.13 16.13
CA TYR A 52 18.87 -1.08 17.15
C TYR A 52 20.33 -0.61 17.34
N GLY A 53 21.27 -1.54 17.40
CA GLY A 53 22.70 -1.28 17.61
C GLY A 53 23.51 -1.01 16.34
N GLU A 54 22.88 -0.86 15.17
CA GLU A 54 23.60 -0.70 13.89
C GLU A 54 23.97 0.75 13.55
N LEU A 55 23.58 1.70 14.40
CA LEU A 55 23.91 3.12 14.25
C LEU A 55 24.85 3.58 15.36
N GLY A 56 25.80 4.47 15.06
CA GLY A 56 26.74 5.00 16.05
C GLY A 56 26.03 5.72 17.20
N ALA A 57 24.94 6.43 16.90
CA ALA A 57 24.04 7.03 17.88
C ALA A 57 23.41 6.03 18.87
N TYR A 58 23.48 4.73 18.60
CA TYR A 58 22.96 3.65 19.44
C TYR A 58 24.05 2.67 19.90
N GLY A 59 25.33 2.98 19.67
CA GLY A 59 26.47 2.25 20.22
C GLY A 59 27.35 1.53 19.19
N GLN A 60 26.98 1.52 17.90
CA GLN A 60 27.77 0.90 16.85
C GLN A 60 29.21 1.42 16.78
N GLN A 61 30.19 0.53 16.62
CA GLN A 61 31.61 0.88 16.57
C GLN A 61 32.31 0.51 15.24
N LEU A 62 31.75 -0.42 14.48
CA LEU A 62 32.36 -0.98 13.27
C LEU A 62 31.76 -0.40 11.99
N ILE A 63 30.45 -0.14 11.99
CA ILE A 63 29.74 0.46 10.85
C ILE A 63 29.77 2.00 10.98
N ARG A 64 29.92 2.72 9.87
CA ARG A 64 30.07 4.18 9.85
C ARG A 64 28.75 4.84 9.49
N THR A 65 28.18 5.62 10.41
CA THR A 65 26.91 6.34 10.20
C THR A 65 26.96 7.83 10.60
N PRO A 66 27.97 8.59 10.15
CA PRO A 66 28.21 9.95 10.65
C PRO A 66 27.06 10.93 10.39
N ASN A 67 26.26 10.75 9.34
CA ASN A 67 25.16 11.67 9.04
C ASN A 67 23.98 11.46 9.99
N ILE A 68 23.53 10.21 10.15
CA ILE A 68 22.46 9.82 11.06
C ILE A 68 22.88 10.10 12.51
N ASP A 69 24.15 9.87 12.86
CA ASP A 69 24.67 10.19 14.20
C ASP A 69 24.58 11.68 14.50
N ARG A 70 24.94 12.52 13.52
CA ARG A 70 24.76 13.98 13.63
C ARG A 70 23.29 14.37 13.74
N LEU A 71 22.38 13.72 12.99
CA LEU A 71 20.95 13.96 13.12
C LEU A 71 20.44 13.63 14.53
N ALA A 72 20.93 12.55 15.13
CA ALA A 72 20.61 12.18 16.50
C ALA A 72 21.12 13.21 17.52
N ALA A 73 22.32 13.76 17.31
CA ALA A 73 22.91 14.77 18.19
C ALA A 73 22.21 16.14 18.06
N GLU A 74 21.79 16.51 16.86
CA GLU A 74 21.08 17.76 16.56
C GLU A 74 19.55 17.65 16.78
N GLY A 75 19.03 16.45 17.03
CA GLY A 75 17.61 16.15 17.09
C GLY A 75 17.20 15.41 18.37
N LEU A 76 16.03 14.78 18.33
CA LEU A 76 15.51 13.95 19.41
C LEU A 76 15.74 12.47 19.08
N ARG A 77 16.58 11.80 19.87
CA ARG A 77 16.83 10.36 19.79
C ARG A 77 15.91 9.61 20.75
N PHE A 78 15.24 8.56 20.29
CA PHE A 78 14.35 7.74 21.13
C PHE A 78 15.07 6.46 21.55
N THR A 79 15.15 6.19 22.84
CA THR A 79 15.72 4.91 23.33
C THR A 79 14.68 3.81 23.35
N ASP A 80 13.39 4.13 23.47
CA ASP A 80 12.29 3.18 23.63
C ASP A 80 11.30 3.27 22.45
N ALA A 81 11.83 3.18 21.22
CA ALA A 81 11.04 3.14 20.01
C ALA A 81 10.82 1.71 19.50
N TYR A 82 9.62 1.43 19.03
CA TYR A 82 9.18 0.09 18.66
C TYR A 82 8.58 0.03 17.26
N SER A 83 9.01 -0.94 16.47
CA SER A 83 8.24 -1.39 15.32
C SER A 83 6.92 -2.01 15.79
N ALA A 84 5.91 -1.99 14.92
CA ALA A 84 4.61 -2.55 15.26
C ALA A 84 4.49 -4.06 14.99
N GLY A 85 5.51 -4.64 14.34
CA GLY A 85 5.64 -6.07 14.13
C GLY A 85 7.11 -6.49 14.04
N PRO A 86 7.42 -7.79 14.23
CA PRO A 86 8.78 -8.29 14.16
C PRO A 86 9.24 -8.60 12.71
N VAL A 87 8.42 -8.24 11.72
CA VAL A 87 8.62 -8.49 10.29
C VAL A 87 7.98 -7.38 9.45
N CYS A 88 8.46 -7.23 8.20
CA CYS A 88 8.21 -6.10 7.32
C CYS A 88 6.73 -5.72 7.11
N ALA A 89 5.91 -6.59 6.52
CA ALA A 89 4.58 -6.21 6.03
C ALA A 89 3.60 -5.80 7.15
N PRO A 90 3.50 -6.53 8.28
CA PRO A 90 2.68 -6.11 9.42
C PRO A 90 3.13 -4.80 10.03
N SER A 91 4.44 -4.61 10.14
CA SER A 91 5.02 -3.39 10.69
C SER A 91 4.72 -2.17 9.82
N ARG A 92 4.94 -2.29 8.50
CA ARG A 92 4.62 -1.25 7.51
C ARG A 92 3.13 -0.92 7.49
N CYS A 93 2.25 -1.93 7.49
CA CYS A 93 0.81 -1.71 7.58
C CYS A 93 0.42 -0.92 8.81
N SER A 94 0.97 -1.29 9.96
CA SER A 94 0.68 -0.65 11.25
C SER A 94 1.19 0.80 11.30
N LEU A 95 2.41 1.04 10.81
CA LEU A 95 2.99 2.38 10.67
C LEU A 95 2.15 3.29 9.77
N LEU A 96 1.67 2.75 8.64
CA LEU A 96 0.83 3.51 7.69
C LEU A 96 -0.53 3.86 8.28
N THR A 97 -1.15 2.94 9.02
CA THR A 97 -2.58 3.02 9.42
C THR A 97 -2.81 3.46 10.86
N GLY A 98 -1.77 3.52 11.69
CA GLY A 98 -1.87 3.83 13.12
C GLY A 98 -2.48 2.70 13.96
N LEU A 99 -2.64 1.51 13.40
CA LEU A 99 -3.21 0.34 14.07
C LEU A 99 -2.13 -0.64 14.49
N HIS A 100 -2.21 -1.20 15.69
CA HIS A 100 -1.33 -2.28 16.09
C HIS A 100 -1.76 -3.60 15.41
N SER A 101 -0.87 -4.60 15.43
CA SER A 101 -1.07 -5.88 14.74
C SER A 101 -2.32 -6.69 15.13
N GLY A 102 -2.97 -6.39 16.26
CA GLY A 102 -4.25 -7.00 16.67
C GLY A 102 -5.49 -6.44 15.96
N HIS A 103 -5.36 -5.25 15.36
CA HIS A 103 -6.42 -4.56 14.62
C HIS A 103 -6.07 -4.42 13.13
N ALA A 104 -4.80 -4.20 12.80
CA ALA A 104 -4.32 -4.03 11.44
C ALA A 104 -4.71 -5.22 10.52
N ARG A 105 -5.01 -4.91 9.26
CA ARG A 105 -5.44 -5.91 8.26
C ARG A 105 -4.32 -6.87 7.87
N VAL A 106 -3.11 -6.34 7.67
CA VAL A 106 -1.94 -7.13 7.29
C VAL A 106 -1.23 -7.57 8.57
N ARG A 107 -1.32 -8.85 8.92
CA ARG A 107 -0.78 -9.42 10.18
C ARG A 107 0.37 -10.41 9.99
N ARG A 108 0.74 -10.73 8.74
CA ARG A 108 1.90 -11.56 8.40
C ARG A 108 2.54 -11.12 7.08
N ASN A 109 3.76 -11.56 6.81
CA ASN A 109 4.37 -11.40 5.48
C ASN A 109 3.66 -12.28 4.44
N PRO A 110 3.58 -11.86 3.16
CA PRO A 110 2.98 -12.65 2.09
C PRO A 110 3.80 -13.90 1.81
N GLY A 111 3.14 -15.07 1.79
CA GLY A 111 3.72 -16.35 1.41
C GLY A 111 3.06 -16.88 0.14
N GLY A 112 3.76 -16.83 -0.99
CA GLY A 112 3.32 -17.39 -2.28
C GLY A 112 2.19 -16.64 -3.00
N ASP A 113 1.18 -16.13 -2.28
CA ASP A 113 0.08 -15.33 -2.83
C ASP A 113 0.06 -13.90 -2.25
N PRO A 114 0.60 -12.92 -3.00
CA PRO A 114 0.59 -11.51 -2.60
C PRO A 114 -0.81 -10.89 -2.51
N ALA A 115 -1.82 -11.44 -3.18
CA ALA A 115 -3.18 -10.87 -3.19
C ALA A 115 -3.90 -11.07 -1.84
N SER A 116 -3.61 -12.17 -1.14
CA SER A 116 -4.18 -12.49 0.17
C SER A 116 -3.79 -11.53 1.30
N ILE A 117 -2.73 -10.72 1.10
CA ILE A 117 -2.19 -9.81 2.11
C ILE A 117 -2.03 -8.41 1.52
N SER A 118 -3.05 -7.59 1.71
CA SER A 118 -3.18 -6.28 1.09
C SER A 118 -3.98 -5.32 1.97
N LEU A 119 -3.74 -4.02 1.83
CA LEU A 119 -4.67 -2.99 2.29
C LEU A 119 -5.89 -2.97 1.37
N ARG A 120 -7.03 -2.54 1.90
CA ARG A 120 -8.29 -2.39 1.16
C ARG A 120 -8.76 -0.95 1.18
N ASP A 121 -9.77 -0.67 0.38
CA ASP A 121 -10.52 0.58 0.51
C ASP A 121 -11.03 0.71 1.96
N GLY A 122 -10.81 1.86 2.58
CA GLY A 122 -11.13 2.13 3.99
C GLY A 122 -9.93 2.01 4.95
N ASP A 123 -8.86 1.29 4.59
CA ASP A 123 -7.64 1.26 5.41
C ASP A 123 -6.86 2.58 5.23
N THR A 124 -7.31 3.61 5.95
CA THR A 124 -6.79 4.98 5.83
C THR A 124 -5.32 5.04 6.27
N THR A 125 -4.47 5.60 5.42
CA THR A 125 -3.07 5.86 5.74
C THR A 125 -2.81 7.31 6.17
N PHE A 126 -1.65 7.57 6.80
CA PHE A 126 -1.21 8.94 7.07
C PHE A 126 -1.09 9.79 5.79
N ALA A 127 -0.86 9.19 4.62
CA ALA A 127 -0.73 9.94 3.37
C ALA A 127 -2.09 10.47 2.91
N GLU A 128 -3.16 9.70 3.07
CA GLU A 128 -4.54 10.15 2.80
C GLU A 128 -4.93 11.31 3.73
N VAL A 129 -4.56 11.23 5.01
CA VAL A 129 -4.80 12.28 6.00
C VAL A 129 -4.06 13.58 5.63
N LEU A 130 -2.78 13.50 5.26
CA LEU A 130 -1.99 14.67 4.86
C LEU A 130 -2.44 15.25 3.52
N ARG A 131 -2.75 14.40 2.54
CA ARG A 131 -3.28 14.83 1.24
C ARG A 131 -4.59 15.60 1.39
N ALA A 132 -5.42 15.25 2.38
CA ALA A 132 -6.63 16.01 2.69
C ALA A 132 -6.36 17.48 3.05
N ARG A 133 -5.15 17.79 3.52
CA ARG A 133 -4.65 19.15 3.79
C ARG A 133 -3.87 19.76 2.63
N GLY A 134 -3.82 19.11 1.48
CA GLY A 134 -3.14 19.61 0.28
C GLY A 134 -1.63 19.36 0.28
N TYR A 135 -1.15 18.39 1.06
CA TYR A 135 0.25 17.93 0.94
C TYR A 135 0.44 17.19 -0.38
N ARG A 136 1.59 17.39 -1.02
CA ARG A 136 2.12 16.47 -2.03
C ARG A 136 2.68 15.25 -1.34
N THR A 137 2.41 14.05 -1.85
CA THR A 137 2.77 12.81 -1.16
C THR A 137 3.51 11.86 -2.10
N ALA A 138 4.68 11.37 -1.65
CA ALA A 138 5.45 10.37 -2.36
C ALA A 138 5.81 9.18 -1.47
N CYS A 139 5.74 7.98 -2.04
CA CYS A 139 6.34 6.76 -1.48
C CYS A 139 7.43 6.28 -2.44
N ILE A 140 8.67 6.21 -1.98
CA ILE A 140 9.82 5.84 -2.82
C ILE A 140 10.54 4.67 -2.17
N GLY A 141 10.66 3.53 -2.86
CA GLY A 141 11.25 2.29 -2.36
C GLY A 141 10.24 1.15 -2.16
N LYS A 142 10.44 0.35 -1.11
CA LYS A 142 9.66 -0.85 -0.79
C LYS A 142 8.32 -0.50 -0.16
N TRP A 143 7.24 -0.82 -0.88
CA TRP A 143 5.91 -0.93 -0.30
C TRP A 143 5.78 -2.24 0.51
N GLY A 144 6.05 -3.38 -0.13
CA GLY A 144 6.31 -4.66 0.53
C GLY A 144 5.10 -5.58 0.75
N PHE A 145 3.92 -5.27 0.20
CA PHE A 145 2.73 -6.14 0.23
C PHE A 145 1.69 -5.73 -0.83
N GLY A 146 0.70 -6.61 -1.07
CA GLY A 146 -0.35 -6.44 -2.06
C GLY A 146 -0.01 -7.01 -3.46
N PRO A 147 -1.01 -7.09 -4.36
CA PRO A 147 -0.84 -7.59 -5.72
C PRO A 147 0.18 -6.78 -6.53
N GLU A 148 1.04 -7.45 -7.30
CA GLU A 148 2.01 -6.86 -8.24
C GLU A 148 1.30 -6.32 -9.51
N GLN A 149 0.38 -5.37 -9.30
CA GLN A 149 -0.46 -4.78 -10.34
C GLN A 149 -0.69 -3.29 -10.03
N GLY A 150 -0.66 -2.45 -11.06
CA GLY A 150 -1.02 -1.03 -10.95
C GLY A 150 -2.52 -0.83 -10.65
N GLY A 151 -2.86 0.27 -9.98
CA GLY A 151 -4.26 0.70 -9.79
C GLY A 151 -5.11 -0.12 -8.80
N GLN A 152 -4.59 -1.21 -8.23
CA GLN A 152 -5.27 -2.02 -7.22
C GLN A 152 -5.45 -1.27 -5.87
N ALA A 153 -6.38 -1.72 -5.02
CA ALA A 153 -6.81 -0.97 -3.82
C ALA A 153 -5.68 -0.72 -2.79
N SER A 154 -4.75 -1.66 -2.64
CA SER A 154 -3.55 -1.56 -1.79
C SER A 154 -2.38 -0.85 -2.47
N HIS A 155 -2.49 -0.43 -3.72
CA HIS A 155 -1.41 0.26 -4.42
C HIS A 155 -1.08 1.57 -3.69
N PRO A 156 0.19 2.00 -3.58
CA PRO A 156 0.54 3.26 -2.91
C PRO A 156 -0.26 4.47 -3.43
N ASN A 157 -0.49 4.55 -4.74
CA ASN A 157 -1.33 5.61 -5.32
C ASN A 157 -2.81 5.56 -4.91
N SER A 158 -3.33 4.39 -4.59
CA SER A 158 -4.68 4.23 -4.03
C SER A 158 -4.72 4.55 -2.54
N ARG A 159 -3.57 4.52 -1.85
CA ARG A 159 -3.40 4.75 -0.41
C ARG A 159 -2.82 6.13 -0.09
N GLY A 160 -3.14 7.13 -0.92
CA GLY A 160 -2.85 8.53 -0.63
C GLY A 160 -1.50 9.06 -1.10
N PHE A 161 -0.64 8.24 -1.71
CA PHE A 161 0.63 8.69 -2.30
C PHE A 161 0.45 9.10 -3.76
N GLU A 162 0.54 10.38 -4.08
CA GLU A 162 0.38 10.85 -5.48
C GLU A 162 1.51 10.37 -6.38
N GLU A 163 2.69 10.16 -5.81
CA GLU A 163 3.83 9.56 -6.49
C GLU A 163 4.26 8.27 -5.81
N PHE A 164 4.47 7.23 -6.62
CA PHE A 164 5.11 5.99 -6.19
C PHE A 164 6.26 5.65 -7.13
N TYR A 165 7.41 5.29 -6.55
CA TYR A 165 8.53 4.77 -7.32
C TYR A 165 9.25 3.67 -6.54
N GLY A 166 9.12 2.41 -6.95
CA GLY A 166 9.80 1.30 -6.27
C GLY A 166 9.14 -0.07 -6.42
N TYR A 167 9.13 -0.84 -5.33
CA TYR A 167 8.67 -2.24 -5.30
C TYR A 167 7.29 -2.35 -4.67
N ILE A 168 6.36 -3.06 -5.31
CA ILE A 168 5.07 -3.37 -4.68
C ILE A 168 5.20 -4.58 -3.77
N THR A 169 5.60 -5.74 -4.30
CA THR A 169 5.63 -6.98 -3.54
C THR A 169 6.85 -7.16 -2.64
N HIS A 170 6.67 -7.98 -1.60
CA HIS A 170 7.72 -8.38 -0.67
C HIS A 170 8.90 -9.07 -1.39
N GLY A 171 8.62 -10.06 -2.25
CA GLY A 171 9.66 -10.83 -2.94
C GLY A 171 10.47 -10.00 -3.95
N HIS A 172 9.81 -9.13 -4.72
CA HIS A 172 10.49 -8.25 -5.67
C HIS A 172 11.45 -7.28 -4.95
N ALA A 173 11.09 -6.81 -3.75
CA ALA A 173 11.93 -5.92 -2.96
C ALA A 173 13.24 -6.57 -2.44
N HIS A 174 13.44 -7.88 -2.60
CA HIS A 174 14.70 -8.55 -2.27
C HIS A 174 15.74 -8.49 -3.39
N ASP A 175 15.40 -7.90 -4.55
CA ASP A 175 16.33 -7.74 -5.67
C ASP A 175 16.86 -6.31 -5.74
N TYR A 176 18.17 -6.14 -5.54
CA TYR A 176 18.87 -4.85 -5.62
C TYR A 176 19.15 -4.39 -7.05
N TYR A 177 19.05 -5.29 -8.02
CA TYR A 177 19.25 -5.05 -9.45
C TYR A 177 18.04 -5.58 -10.24
N PRO A 178 16.83 -5.08 -9.96
CA PRO A 178 15.63 -5.60 -10.58
C PRO A 178 15.59 -5.27 -12.07
N ALA A 179 14.96 -6.13 -12.86
CA ALA A 179 14.72 -5.88 -14.29
C ALA A 179 13.70 -4.75 -14.54
N TYR A 180 12.91 -4.37 -13.53
CA TYR A 180 11.97 -3.26 -13.61
C TYR A 180 11.67 -2.69 -12.22
N LEU A 181 11.15 -1.46 -12.18
CA LEU A 181 10.53 -0.86 -11.01
C LEU A 181 9.14 -0.37 -11.38
N TRP A 182 8.29 -0.13 -10.40
CA TRP A 182 7.04 0.59 -10.62
C TRP A 182 7.27 2.08 -10.55
N HIS A 183 6.68 2.82 -11.47
CA HIS A 183 6.49 4.26 -11.38
C HIS A 183 4.99 4.53 -11.52
N ASN A 184 4.37 4.85 -10.40
CA ASN A 184 2.92 4.87 -10.26
C ASN A 184 2.31 3.54 -10.74
N GLY A 185 1.32 3.59 -11.64
CA GLY A 185 0.63 2.41 -12.15
C GLY A 185 1.39 1.62 -13.22
N ASP A 186 2.59 2.04 -13.60
CA ASP A 186 3.31 1.51 -14.76
C ASP A 186 4.66 0.88 -14.38
N LYS A 187 5.06 -0.18 -15.09
CA LYS A 187 6.39 -0.78 -14.96
C LYS A 187 7.41 -0.04 -15.82
N VAL A 188 8.44 0.50 -15.20
CA VAL A 188 9.63 1.06 -15.85
C VAL A 188 10.68 -0.03 -15.94
N GLN A 189 11.01 -0.44 -17.18
CA GLN A 189 12.05 -1.45 -17.42
C GLN A 189 13.45 -0.89 -17.15
N LEU A 190 14.32 -1.74 -16.62
CA LEU A 190 15.73 -1.46 -16.35
C LEU A 190 16.59 -2.47 -17.14
N PRO A 191 16.74 -2.26 -18.47
CA PRO A 191 17.46 -3.20 -19.35
C PRO A 191 18.94 -3.38 -18.95
N GLU A 192 19.52 -2.43 -18.22
CA GLU A 192 20.88 -2.51 -17.66
C GLU A 192 21.02 -3.66 -16.64
N ASN A 193 19.90 -4.14 -16.08
CA ASN A 193 19.83 -5.28 -15.17
C ASN A 193 19.32 -6.56 -15.87
N GLY A 194 19.03 -6.51 -17.17
CA GLY A 194 18.60 -7.67 -17.93
C GLY A 194 19.68 -8.77 -17.98
N ASP A 195 19.24 -10.02 -18.15
CA ASP A 195 20.11 -11.21 -18.30
C ASP A 195 21.12 -11.41 -17.14
N GLY A 196 20.74 -11.05 -15.91
CA GLY A 196 21.58 -11.20 -14.72
C GLY A 196 22.68 -10.14 -14.58
N LYS A 197 22.66 -9.09 -15.41
CA LYS A 197 23.56 -7.93 -15.26
C LYS A 197 23.18 -7.13 -14.02
N LYS A 198 24.16 -6.38 -13.50
CA LYS A 198 24.02 -5.51 -12.33
C LYS A 198 24.39 -4.08 -12.67
N GLY A 199 23.74 -3.52 -13.71
CA GLY A 199 24.08 -2.21 -14.25
C GLY A 199 23.52 -1.05 -13.43
N THR A 200 22.35 -1.23 -12.80
CA THR A 200 21.63 -0.18 -12.06
C THR A 200 21.20 -0.66 -10.69
N PHE A 201 21.74 -0.05 -9.65
CA PHE A 201 21.40 -0.34 -8.25
C PHE A 201 20.16 0.43 -7.83
N ALA A 202 19.06 -0.26 -7.58
CA ALA A 202 17.76 0.37 -7.33
C ALA A 202 17.75 1.39 -6.17
N PRO A 203 18.44 1.18 -5.04
CA PRO A 203 18.51 2.19 -3.99
C PRO A 203 19.14 3.54 -4.42
N ASP A 204 20.03 3.58 -5.41
CA ASP A 204 20.52 4.84 -5.97
C ASP A 204 19.40 5.59 -6.69
N LEU A 205 18.57 4.87 -7.44
CA LEU A 205 17.41 5.47 -8.11
C LEU A 205 16.40 6.02 -7.10
N PHE A 206 16.20 5.34 -5.95
CA PHE A 206 15.33 5.85 -4.88
C PHE A 206 15.85 7.14 -4.27
N ARG A 207 17.16 7.23 -4.01
CA ARG A 207 17.81 8.47 -3.57
C ARG A 207 17.56 9.57 -4.58
N ASP A 208 17.89 9.35 -5.85
CA ASP A 208 17.81 10.39 -6.88
C ASP A 208 16.38 10.88 -7.08
N ARG A 209 15.41 9.95 -7.09
CA ARG A 209 13.98 10.29 -7.18
C ARG A 209 13.49 11.10 -5.97
N ALA A 210 13.98 10.77 -4.77
CA ALA A 210 13.64 11.52 -3.56
C ALA A 210 14.17 12.96 -3.59
N LEU A 211 15.38 13.18 -4.12
CA LEU A 211 15.96 14.51 -4.31
C LEU A 211 15.16 15.32 -5.34
N ASP A 212 14.79 14.69 -6.46
CA ASP A 212 13.95 15.31 -7.48
C ASP A 212 12.57 15.69 -6.94
N PHE A 213 11.96 14.85 -6.11
CA PHE A 213 10.70 15.16 -5.45
C PHE A 213 10.80 16.39 -4.53
N ILE A 214 11.83 16.44 -3.66
CA ILE A 214 12.09 17.60 -2.78
C ILE A 214 12.28 18.86 -3.62
N LYS A 215 13.11 18.80 -4.66
CA LYS A 215 13.38 19.93 -5.55
C LYS A 215 12.11 20.41 -6.25
N THR A 216 11.29 19.49 -6.77
CA THR A 216 10.06 19.79 -7.51
C THR A 216 9.02 20.44 -6.62
N HIS A 217 8.83 19.95 -5.39
CA HIS A 217 7.79 20.39 -4.48
C HIS A 217 8.26 21.40 -3.42
N ARG A 218 9.46 21.99 -3.57
CA ARG A 218 10.04 22.95 -2.61
C ARG A 218 9.19 24.17 -2.25
N ASN A 219 8.15 24.47 -3.02
CA ASN A 219 7.27 25.63 -2.80
C ASN A 219 5.89 25.26 -2.23
N GLU A 220 5.66 24.00 -1.89
CA GLU A 220 4.41 23.48 -1.34
C GLU A 220 4.70 22.44 -0.24
N PRO A 221 3.80 22.24 0.75
CA PRO A 221 4.02 21.26 1.79
C PRO A 221 4.04 19.84 1.20
N PHE A 222 5.01 19.03 1.59
CA PHE A 222 5.12 17.65 1.11
C PHE A 222 5.35 16.61 2.21
N LEU A 223 4.97 15.38 1.90
CA LEU A 223 5.34 14.15 2.58
C LEU A 223 6.17 13.31 1.61
N LEU A 224 7.41 13.02 2.00
CA LEU A 224 8.25 12.01 1.38
C LEU A 224 8.38 10.82 2.32
N PHE A 225 7.83 9.67 1.94
CA PHE A 225 8.04 8.40 2.61
C PHE A 225 9.08 7.59 1.83
N LEU A 226 10.33 7.65 2.30
CA LEU A 226 11.47 6.99 1.67
C LEU A 226 11.74 5.66 2.38
N THR A 227 11.63 4.56 1.65
CA THR A 227 11.57 3.20 2.18
C THR A 227 12.53 2.25 1.46
N PRO A 228 13.82 2.59 1.33
CA PRO A 228 14.75 1.76 0.57
C PRO A 228 14.84 0.38 1.22
N ASN A 229 15.09 -0.65 0.42
CA ASN A 229 15.22 -2.02 0.89
C ASN A 229 16.55 -2.29 1.63
N VAL A 230 17.37 -1.27 1.91
CA VAL A 230 18.61 -1.42 2.71
C VAL A 230 18.30 -1.35 4.22
N PRO A 231 19.02 -2.13 5.07
CA PRO A 231 20.07 -3.09 4.73
C PRO A 231 19.62 -4.55 4.49
N HIS A 232 18.33 -4.83 4.22
CA HIS A 232 17.80 -6.19 4.04
C HIS A 232 18.65 -7.07 3.09
N ALA A 233 18.74 -8.36 3.40
CA ALA A 233 19.42 -9.35 2.55
C ALA A 233 18.81 -9.43 1.12
N PRO A 234 19.59 -9.81 0.10
CA PRO A 234 21.01 -10.17 0.15
C PRO A 234 21.91 -8.93 0.33
N SER A 235 23.11 -9.13 0.85
CA SER A 235 24.12 -8.07 1.00
C SER A 235 24.82 -7.75 -0.33
N ASP A 236 24.02 -7.48 -1.36
CA ASP A 236 24.44 -7.31 -2.76
C ASP A 236 24.56 -5.83 -3.09
N VAL A 237 25.79 -5.31 -3.09
CA VAL A 237 26.10 -3.89 -3.24
C VAL A 237 27.09 -3.63 -4.37
N PRO A 238 27.06 -2.43 -5.01
CA PRO A 238 28.04 -2.08 -6.03
C PRO A 238 29.48 -2.00 -5.52
N SER A 239 29.64 -1.68 -4.23
CA SER A 239 30.94 -1.56 -3.56
C SER A 239 30.81 -1.89 -2.08
N THR A 240 31.82 -2.55 -1.53
CA THR A 240 31.95 -2.81 -0.09
C THR A 240 32.78 -1.76 0.64
N ALA A 241 33.24 -0.70 -0.04
CA ALA A 241 33.97 0.38 0.59
C ALA A 241 33.12 1.05 1.69
N PRO A 242 33.73 1.50 2.81
CA PRO A 242 35.17 1.45 3.14
C PRO A 242 35.61 0.15 3.84
N TYR A 243 34.87 -0.96 3.70
CA TYR A 243 35.11 -2.22 4.42
C TYR A 243 35.94 -3.25 3.63
N ASP A 244 36.49 -2.86 2.49
CA ASP A 244 37.21 -3.77 1.59
C ASP A 244 38.36 -4.51 2.29
N ASP A 245 39.12 -3.80 3.13
CA ASP A 245 40.28 -4.34 3.86
C ASP A 245 39.91 -5.05 5.18
N GLN A 246 38.64 -5.09 5.57
CA GLN A 246 38.24 -5.75 6.81
C GLN A 246 38.35 -7.28 6.68
N PRO A 247 38.76 -8.02 7.72
CA PRO A 247 38.84 -9.48 7.70
C PRO A 247 37.46 -10.14 7.91
N TRP A 248 36.44 -9.65 7.23
CA TRP A 248 35.04 -10.05 7.35
C TRP A 248 34.61 -10.88 6.13
N PRO A 249 33.68 -11.85 6.26
CA PRO A 249 33.01 -12.46 5.12
C PRO A 249 32.31 -11.43 4.23
N ALA A 250 32.12 -11.77 2.96
CA ALA A 250 31.54 -10.87 1.97
C ALA A 250 30.15 -10.34 2.36
N ALA A 251 29.29 -11.19 2.91
CA ALA A 251 27.96 -10.78 3.37
C ALA A 251 28.04 -9.69 4.46
N ASP A 252 28.95 -9.83 5.42
CA ASP A 252 29.14 -8.86 6.50
C ASP A 252 29.70 -7.52 5.99
N LYS A 253 30.63 -7.55 5.01
CA LYS A 253 31.10 -6.33 4.33
C LYS A 253 29.98 -5.66 3.56
N GLY A 254 29.19 -6.43 2.83
CA GLY A 254 28.06 -5.95 2.05
C GLY A 254 26.99 -5.30 2.94
N HIS A 255 26.64 -5.93 4.07
CA HIS A 255 25.70 -5.39 5.04
C HIS A 255 26.18 -4.07 5.65
N ALA A 256 27.43 -4.04 6.12
CA ALA A 256 28.02 -2.81 6.66
C ALA A 256 28.04 -1.68 5.61
N ALA A 257 28.32 -2.00 4.35
CA ALA A 257 28.23 -1.06 3.23
C ALA A 257 26.79 -0.60 2.98
N GLN A 258 25.77 -1.48 3.05
CA GLN A 258 24.36 -1.10 2.91
C GLN A 258 23.92 -0.09 3.99
N VAL A 259 24.31 -0.32 5.26
CA VAL A 259 24.01 0.61 6.36
C VAL A 259 24.74 1.94 6.18
N THR A 260 26.01 1.92 5.77
CA THR A 260 26.77 3.16 5.46
C THR A 260 26.14 3.93 4.31
N ARG A 261 25.60 3.22 3.31
CA ARG A 261 24.95 3.86 2.16
C ARG A 261 23.60 4.47 2.53
N LEU A 262 22.85 3.84 3.42
CA LEU A 262 21.65 4.45 4.02
C LEU A 262 22.02 5.78 4.72
N ASP A 263 23.12 5.79 5.48
CA ASP A 263 23.64 7.01 6.12
C ASP A 263 23.96 8.12 5.10
N GLU A 264 24.66 7.78 4.02
CA GLU A 264 24.98 8.71 2.92
C GLU A 264 23.73 9.25 2.23
N TYR A 265 22.71 8.41 2.04
CA TYR A 265 21.43 8.85 1.47
C TYR A 265 20.74 9.85 2.39
N VAL A 266 20.67 9.56 3.69
CA VAL A 266 20.14 10.51 4.69
C VAL A 266 20.94 11.81 4.67
N GLY A 267 22.28 11.73 4.63
CA GLY A 267 23.15 12.89 4.50
C GLY A 267 22.83 13.77 3.28
N THR A 268 22.60 13.12 2.14
CA THR A 268 22.29 13.80 0.86
C THR A 268 20.91 14.46 0.88
N LEU A 269 19.90 13.80 1.46
CA LEU A 269 18.56 14.39 1.66
C LEU A 269 18.62 15.63 2.54
N ILE A 270 19.34 15.55 3.65
CA ILE A 270 19.52 16.69 4.58
C ILE A 270 20.30 17.82 3.90
N GLY A 271 21.29 17.49 3.07
CA GLY A 271 21.99 18.43 2.20
C GLY A 271 21.02 19.17 1.27
N ALA A 272 20.17 18.46 0.54
CA ALA A 272 19.19 19.04 -0.37
C ALA A 272 18.14 19.91 0.37
N LEU A 273 17.68 19.47 1.55
CA LEU A 273 16.78 20.28 2.38
C LEU A 273 17.46 21.60 2.82
N ARG A 274 18.75 21.58 3.15
CA ARG A 274 19.51 22.79 3.48
C ARG A 274 19.72 23.68 2.25
N GLU A 275 20.13 23.10 1.12
CA GLU A 275 20.34 23.80 -0.15
C GLU A 275 19.08 24.54 -0.62
N HIS A 276 17.91 23.91 -0.50
CA HIS A 276 16.63 24.51 -0.89
C HIS A 276 15.97 25.36 0.20
N GLY A 277 16.64 25.60 1.33
CA GLY A 277 16.11 26.42 2.43
C GLY A 277 14.90 25.81 3.16
N LEU A 278 14.74 24.49 3.08
CA LEU A 278 13.61 23.73 3.63
C LEU A 278 13.89 23.17 5.03
N ALA A 279 15.17 23.05 5.43
CA ALA A 279 15.60 22.39 6.67
C ALA A 279 14.79 22.83 7.92
N ASP A 280 14.62 24.13 8.14
CA ASP A 280 13.87 24.70 9.28
C ASP A 280 12.38 24.36 9.28
N SER A 281 11.84 24.03 8.10
CA SER A 281 10.43 23.73 7.88
C SER A 281 10.15 22.25 7.69
N THR A 282 11.15 21.37 7.73
CA THR A 282 10.97 19.94 7.50
C THR A 282 11.19 19.15 8.79
N VAL A 283 10.26 18.26 9.12
CA VAL A 283 10.41 17.24 10.15
C VAL A 283 10.92 15.97 9.47
N VAL A 284 12.10 15.52 9.86
CA VAL A 284 12.72 14.27 9.37
C VAL A 284 12.62 13.21 10.45
N LEU A 285 12.10 12.04 10.11
CA LEU A 285 12.06 10.86 10.97
C LEU A 285 12.89 9.75 10.32
N VAL A 286 13.80 9.11 11.06
CA VAL A 286 14.58 7.95 10.59
C VAL A 286 14.34 6.78 11.53
N THR A 287 13.87 5.65 11.00
CA THR A 287 13.57 4.44 11.78
C THR A 287 13.71 3.15 10.93
N SER A 288 13.42 2.00 11.51
CA SER A 288 13.48 0.67 10.88
C SER A 288 12.15 -0.06 10.95
N ASP A 289 11.81 -0.89 9.97
CA ASP A 289 10.56 -1.66 10.00
C ASP A 289 10.56 -2.82 10.99
N ASN A 290 11.71 -3.35 11.38
CA ASN A 290 11.88 -4.34 12.45
C ASN A 290 13.34 -4.42 12.90
N GLY A 291 13.62 -5.31 13.87
CA GLY A 291 14.98 -5.64 14.29
C GLY A 291 15.86 -6.25 13.19
N PRO A 292 17.15 -6.50 13.47
CA PRO A 292 18.12 -6.93 12.48
C PRO A 292 17.86 -8.34 11.97
N HIS A 293 18.25 -8.57 10.73
CA HIS A 293 18.13 -9.85 10.05
C HIS A 293 19.39 -10.71 10.23
N GLU A 294 19.32 -11.97 9.78
CA GLU A 294 20.49 -12.87 9.67
C GLU A 294 20.49 -13.65 8.34
N GLU A 295 19.58 -13.30 7.44
CA GLU A 295 19.44 -13.82 6.09
C GLU A 295 20.69 -13.50 5.24
N GLY A 296 20.88 -14.27 4.16
CA GLY A 296 21.96 -13.99 3.19
C GLY A 296 23.38 -14.24 3.69
N GLY A 297 23.55 -14.89 4.84
CA GLY A 297 24.87 -15.21 5.42
C GLY A 297 25.46 -14.10 6.29
N PHE A 298 24.70 -13.02 6.53
CA PHE A 298 25.07 -11.95 7.45
C PHE A 298 25.10 -12.45 8.91
N ASN A 299 26.09 -11.98 9.67
CA ASN A 299 26.23 -12.23 11.10
C ASN A 299 25.94 -10.95 11.93
N PRO A 300 24.71 -10.78 12.45
CA PRO A 300 24.36 -9.60 13.25
C PRO A 300 25.20 -9.43 14.51
N ASP A 301 25.71 -10.52 15.10
CA ASP A 301 26.46 -10.49 16.35
C ASP A 301 27.84 -9.83 16.20
N ARG A 302 28.42 -9.83 14.98
CA ARG A 302 29.70 -9.14 14.75
C ARG A 302 29.58 -7.64 14.99
N PHE A 303 28.43 -7.09 14.61
CA PHE A 303 28.17 -5.66 14.63
C PHE A 303 27.40 -5.25 15.87
N ASP A 304 27.15 -6.15 16.82
CA ASP A 304 26.25 -5.86 17.95
C ASP A 304 24.91 -5.27 17.46
N ALA A 305 24.33 -5.86 16.40
CA ALA A 305 23.21 -5.24 15.67
C ALA A 305 21.96 -5.02 16.53
N ASN A 306 21.80 -5.77 17.62
CA ASN A 306 20.72 -5.58 18.60
C ASN A 306 21.12 -4.69 19.79
N GLY A 307 22.40 -4.34 19.93
CA GLY A 307 22.94 -3.77 21.16
C GLY A 307 22.63 -4.68 22.37
N PRO A 308 22.21 -4.12 23.51
CA PRO A 308 21.94 -4.90 24.73
C PRO A 308 20.66 -5.75 24.67
N LEU A 309 19.95 -5.77 23.53
CA LEU A 309 18.61 -6.34 23.40
C LEU A 309 18.66 -7.79 22.91
N ARG A 310 17.69 -8.61 23.33
CA ARG A 310 17.59 -10.02 22.93
C ARG A 310 16.68 -10.22 21.72
N GLY A 311 17.08 -11.10 20.80
CA GLY A 311 16.28 -11.48 19.64
C GLY A 311 16.66 -10.76 18.37
N TYR A 312 16.10 -11.21 17.26
CA TYR A 312 16.34 -10.70 15.90
C TYR A 312 14.97 -10.55 15.20
N LYS A 313 14.98 -10.17 13.92
CA LYS A 313 13.79 -10.26 13.05
C LYS A 313 13.04 -11.59 13.28
N ARG A 314 11.71 -11.50 13.39
CA ARG A 314 10.74 -12.56 13.79
C ARG A 314 10.61 -12.85 15.29
N ASN A 315 11.56 -12.50 16.14
CA ASN A 315 11.37 -12.65 17.58
C ASN A 315 10.45 -11.54 18.12
N LEU A 316 9.66 -11.82 19.16
CA LEU A 316 8.89 -10.80 19.89
C LEU A 316 9.64 -10.22 21.10
N TYR A 317 10.87 -10.67 21.33
CA TYR A 317 11.83 -10.07 22.24
C TYR A 317 12.29 -8.68 21.76
N GLU A 318 12.88 -7.87 22.64
CA GLU A 318 13.24 -6.47 22.43
C GLU A 318 14.05 -6.27 21.14
N GLY A 319 15.05 -7.11 20.86
CA GLY A 319 15.87 -7.01 19.65
C GLY A 319 15.09 -7.24 18.35
N GLY A 320 13.93 -7.91 18.39
CA GLY A 320 13.09 -8.10 17.20
C GLY A 320 12.11 -6.95 16.92
N VAL A 321 11.76 -6.15 17.93
CA VAL A 321 10.69 -5.13 17.84
C VAL A 321 11.10 -3.73 18.30
N ARG A 322 12.19 -3.56 19.05
CA ARG A 322 12.74 -2.25 19.43
C ARG A 322 13.73 -1.81 18.37
N VAL A 323 13.50 -0.64 17.81
CA VAL A 323 14.17 -0.14 16.60
C VAL A 323 14.71 1.27 16.85
N PRO A 324 15.72 1.74 16.09
CA PRO A 324 16.15 3.12 16.23
C PRO A 324 15.02 4.05 15.77
N LEU A 325 14.86 5.19 16.44
CA LEU A 325 14.04 6.31 15.97
C LEU A 325 14.73 7.64 16.29
N ILE A 326 14.95 8.45 15.25
CA ILE A 326 15.53 9.78 15.37
C ILE A 326 14.56 10.76 14.70
N ALA A 327 14.22 11.84 15.40
CA ALA A 327 13.47 12.96 14.86
C ALA A 327 14.37 14.19 14.76
N TRP A 328 14.40 14.86 13.61
CA TRP A 328 15.26 16.03 13.38
C TRP A 328 14.51 17.16 12.66
N SER A 329 14.70 18.38 13.16
CA SER A 329 14.30 19.64 12.51
C SER A 329 14.89 20.81 13.30
N PRO A 330 15.77 21.65 12.72
CA PRO A 330 16.52 22.67 13.47
C PRO A 330 15.67 23.67 14.26
N ARG A 331 14.43 23.95 13.83
CA ARG A 331 13.54 24.94 14.47
C ARG A 331 12.26 24.37 15.06
N ARG A 332 12.00 23.08 14.84
CA ARG A 332 10.75 22.43 15.27
C ARG A 332 10.97 21.32 16.29
N ILE A 333 12.16 20.74 16.30
CA ILE A 333 12.50 19.65 17.22
C ILE A 333 13.53 20.14 18.22
N ARG A 334 13.25 19.92 19.51
CA ARG A 334 14.19 20.20 20.58
C ARG A 334 15.19 19.05 20.67
N PRO A 335 16.51 19.32 20.60
CA PRO A 335 17.52 18.28 20.74
C PRO A 335 17.44 17.59 22.10
N GLY A 336 17.65 16.27 22.15
CA GLY A 336 17.63 15.52 23.39
C GLY A 336 17.49 14.00 23.22
N THR A 337 17.11 13.33 24.31
CA THR A 337 16.77 11.90 24.31
C THR A 337 15.40 11.70 24.94
N SER A 338 14.61 10.76 24.41
CA SER A 338 13.32 10.35 24.95
C SER A 338 13.32 8.84 25.21
N ASP A 339 12.97 8.45 26.44
CA ASP A 339 12.79 7.08 26.90
C ASP A 339 11.31 6.66 26.96
N ARG A 340 10.41 7.53 26.50
CA ARG A 340 9.00 7.20 26.40
C ARG A 340 8.78 6.09 25.38
N PRO A 341 8.10 4.98 25.76
CA PRO A 341 7.63 3.98 24.81
C PRO A 341 6.85 4.62 23.67
N THR A 342 7.36 4.44 22.46
CA THR A 342 6.84 5.04 21.23
C THR A 342 6.77 3.94 20.18
N GLN A 343 5.57 3.57 19.73
CA GLN A 343 5.42 2.57 18.68
C GLN A 343 5.19 3.26 17.34
N GLN A 344 5.52 2.60 16.24
CA GLN A 344 5.30 3.12 14.89
C GLN A 344 3.85 3.52 14.58
N THR A 345 2.88 2.97 15.32
CA THR A 345 1.47 3.37 15.26
C THR A 345 1.26 4.86 15.61
N ASP A 346 2.15 5.44 16.42
CA ASP A 346 2.11 6.84 16.86
C ASP A 346 2.40 7.84 15.73
N LEU A 347 2.96 7.39 14.59
CA LEU A 347 3.34 8.28 13.49
C LEU A 347 2.12 8.90 12.80
N LEU A 348 1.08 8.14 12.49
CA LEU A 348 -0.12 8.68 11.84
C LEU A 348 -0.73 9.86 12.63
N PRO A 349 -1.10 9.72 13.92
CA PRO A 349 -1.67 10.82 14.68
C PRO A 349 -0.68 11.97 14.88
N THR A 350 0.62 11.69 14.99
CA THR A 350 1.66 12.73 15.09
C THR A 350 1.74 13.58 13.83
N LEU A 351 1.81 12.96 12.66
CA LEU A 351 1.88 13.66 11.38
C LEU A 351 0.59 14.46 11.13
N ALA A 352 -0.57 13.89 11.47
CA ALA A 352 -1.85 14.57 11.39
C ALA A 352 -1.89 15.84 12.27
N GLU A 353 -1.48 15.73 13.53
CA GLU A 353 -1.44 16.88 14.46
C GLU A 353 -0.51 17.99 13.95
N LEU A 354 0.71 17.64 13.54
CA LEU A 354 1.70 18.60 13.04
C LEU A 354 1.24 19.30 11.75
N ALA A 355 0.42 18.65 10.94
CA ALA A 355 -0.16 19.19 9.71
C ALA A 355 -1.45 20.00 9.95
N GLY A 356 -2.01 19.94 11.16
CA GLY A 356 -3.36 20.45 11.46
C GLY A 356 -4.45 19.70 10.69
N ALA A 357 -4.27 18.40 10.47
CA ALA A 357 -5.25 17.50 9.87
C ALA A 357 -6.02 16.75 10.97
N PRO A 358 -7.32 16.44 10.80
CA PRO A 358 -7.99 15.51 11.69
C PRO A 358 -7.47 14.09 11.46
N ALA A 359 -6.98 13.45 12.51
CA ALA A 359 -6.69 12.02 12.47
C ALA A 359 -8.00 11.20 12.51
N PRO A 360 -8.03 9.99 11.91
CA PRO A 360 -9.07 9.01 12.19
C PRO A 360 -9.08 8.69 13.69
N ARG A 361 -10.27 8.47 14.28
CA ARG A 361 -10.42 8.16 15.71
C ARG A 361 -10.32 6.68 16.03
N ASP A 362 -10.40 5.84 15.02
CA ASP A 362 -10.36 4.38 15.08
C ASP A 362 -8.92 3.86 14.86
N ILE A 363 -7.96 4.46 15.57
CA ILE A 363 -6.53 4.10 15.54
C ILE A 363 -6.02 3.84 16.95
N ASP A 364 -4.94 3.06 17.06
CA ASP A 364 -4.35 2.67 18.35
C ASP A 364 -3.24 3.64 18.79
N GLY A 365 -2.57 4.28 17.84
CA GLY A 365 -1.45 5.19 18.09
C GLY A 365 -1.87 6.49 18.78
N LEU A 366 -0.91 7.11 19.46
CA LEU A 366 -1.07 8.40 20.14
C LEU A 366 0.00 9.38 19.66
N SER A 367 -0.40 10.63 19.42
CA SER A 367 0.53 11.65 18.94
C SER A 367 1.67 11.90 19.93
N ILE A 368 2.90 11.90 19.41
CA ILE A 368 4.13 12.29 20.12
C ILE A 368 4.56 13.72 19.79
N ALA A 369 3.72 14.51 19.11
CA ALA A 369 4.06 15.87 18.66
C ALA A 369 4.52 16.80 19.80
N SER A 370 4.02 16.61 21.02
CA SER A 370 4.45 17.39 22.19
C SER A 370 5.85 17.01 22.71
N LEU A 371 6.34 15.79 22.43
CA LEU A 371 7.74 15.43 22.70
C LEU A 371 8.69 16.19 21.78
N LEU A 372 8.30 16.31 20.50
CA LEU A 372 9.13 16.89 19.47
C LEU A 372 9.53 18.34 19.79
N ASN A 373 8.59 19.18 20.21
CA ASN A 373 8.85 20.59 20.52
C ASN A 373 9.22 20.86 21.99
N GLY A 374 9.38 19.81 22.82
CA GLY A 374 9.75 19.93 24.22
C GLY A 374 8.71 20.64 25.10
N ARG A 375 7.42 20.65 24.70
CA ARG A 375 6.32 21.17 25.52
C ARG A 375 6.14 20.30 26.75
N SER A 376 6.32 20.91 27.92
CA SER A 376 6.06 20.31 29.24
C SER A 376 4.57 19.97 29.36
N GLY A 377 4.27 18.67 29.45
CA GLY A 377 2.90 18.15 29.53
C GLY A 377 2.81 16.62 29.40
N GLY A 378 3.89 15.98 28.92
CA GLY A 378 3.93 14.53 28.69
C GLY A 378 3.03 14.18 27.50
N ALA A 379 3.60 13.73 26.39
CA ALA A 379 2.78 13.18 25.32
C ALA A 379 1.97 12.00 25.89
N ALA A 380 0.70 11.85 25.48
CA ALA A 380 -0.18 10.77 25.96
C ALA A 380 0.42 9.38 25.69
N ALA A 381 0.77 8.64 26.74
CA ALA A 381 1.33 7.30 26.60
C ALA A 381 0.22 6.27 26.42
N ALA A 382 0.45 5.30 25.54
CA ALA A 382 -0.48 4.17 25.37
C ALA A 382 -0.59 3.39 26.68
N GLY A 383 -1.79 2.86 26.97
CA GLY A 383 -2.01 2.01 28.14
C GLY A 383 -1.17 0.73 28.11
N HIS A 384 -0.83 0.26 26.90
CA HIS A 384 0.08 -0.83 26.59
C HIS A 384 0.45 -0.81 25.09
N LEU A 385 1.48 -1.55 24.72
CA LEU A 385 1.84 -1.90 23.34
C LEU A 385 1.51 -3.38 23.10
N TYR A 386 1.13 -3.75 21.87
CA TYR A 386 0.76 -5.11 21.49
C TYR A 386 1.46 -5.55 20.20
N TRP A 387 1.90 -6.81 20.17
CA TRP A 387 2.46 -7.46 18.99
C TRP A 387 1.89 -8.86 18.80
N TYR A 388 1.72 -9.22 17.53
CA TYR A 388 1.30 -10.53 17.06
C TYR A 388 2.31 -11.05 16.04
N ARG A 389 2.57 -12.36 16.07
CA ARG A 389 3.36 -13.05 15.06
C ARG A 389 2.73 -14.36 14.64
N LEU A 390 2.52 -14.48 13.32
CA LEU A 390 2.36 -15.75 12.62
C LEU A 390 3.16 -15.70 11.32
N ASP A 391 4.43 -16.08 11.39
CA ASP A 391 5.35 -16.06 10.25
C ASP A 391 5.79 -17.47 9.86
N GLY A 392 6.07 -17.67 8.56
CA GLY A 392 6.60 -18.93 8.03
C GLY A 392 8.12 -19.00 7.99
N GLY A 393 8.81 -17.86 8.09
CA GLY A 393 10.26 -17.80 8.02
C GLY A 393 10.92 -18.33 9.28
N VAL A 394 12.03 -19.04 9.10
CA VAL A 394 12.81 -19.63 10.19
C VAL A 394 14.29 -19.38 9.89
N THR A 395 14.96 -18.66 10.77
CA THR A 395 16.41 -18.49 10.75
C THR A 395 17.04 -19.11 11.99
N ALA A 396 18.32 -19.48 11.92
CA ALA A 396 18.96 -20.31 12.94
C ALA A 396 19.04 -19.62 14.31
N ARG A 397 19.49 -18.35 14.38
CA ARG A 397 19.57 -17.63 15.65
C ARG A 397 18.19 -17.27 16.17
N ALA A 398 17.30 -16.74 15.33
CA ALA A 398 15.94 -16.40 15.76
C ALA A 398 15.20 -17.62 16.34
N ASN A 399 15.33 -18.80 15.70
CA ASN A 399 14.74 -20.03 16.21
C ASN A 399 15.37 -20.49 17.52
N LYS A 400 16.70 -20.38 17.65
CA LYS A 400 17.39 -20.69 18.91
C LYS A 400 16.94 -19.75 20.04
N THR A 401 16.83 -18.45 19.77
CA THR A 401 16.41 -17.45 20.76
C THR A 401 14.99 -17.69 21.27
N ASP A 402 14.10 -18.17 20.39
CA ASP A 402 12.73 -18.57 20.73
C ASP A 402 12.64 -19.97 21.37
N GLY A 403 13.75 -20.70 21.55
CA GLY A 403 13.73 -22.07 22.09
C GLY A 403 13.04 -23.08 21.15
N GLY A 404 13.18 -22.91 19.82
CA GLY A 404 12.58 -23.80 18.83
C GLY A 404 11.12 -23.48 18.48
N ARG A 405 10.59 -22.34 18.94
CA ARG A 405 9.16 -21.96 18.83
C ARG A 405 8.87 -20.91 17.76
N ILE A 406 9.84 -20.53 16.92
CA ILE A 406 9.71 -19.39 15.99
C ILE A 406 8.56 -19.54 14.98
N SER A 407 8.22 -20.76 14.58
CA SER A 407 7.15 -21.06 13.64
C SER A 407 5.78 -21.21 14.31
N ARG A 408 5.72 -21.16 15.65
CA ARG A 408 4.48 -21.12 16.41
C ARG A 408 3.94 -19.69 16.43
N LEU A 409 2.63 -19.60 16.56
CA LEU A 409 1.98 -18.32 16.80
C LEU A 409 2.44 -17.77 18.15
N ALA A 410 2.78 -16.47 18.17
CA ALA A 410 3.22 -15.79 19.37
C ALA A 410 2.55 -14.41 19.50
N GLU A 411 2.45 -13.95 20.73
CA GLU A 411 1.97 -12.60 21.07
C GLU A 411 2.86 -11.97 22.15
N ALA A 412 2.95 -10.65 22.15
CA ALA A 412 3.62 -9.90 23.19
C ALA A 412 2.84 -8.65 23.58
N VAL A 413 2.94 -8.26 24.84
CA VAL A 413 2.41 -6.99 25.36
C VAL A 413 3.45 -6.34 26.26
N ARG A 414 3.61 -5.03 26.13
CA ARG A 414 4.36 -4.18 27.08
C ARG A 414 3.41 -3.22 27.76
N GLN A 415 3.38 -3.21 29.09
CA GLN A 415 2.68 -2.20 29.89
C GLN A 415 3.63 -1.63 30.95
N GLY A 416 4.01 -0.37 30.78
CA GLY A 416 5.09 0.25 31.57
C GLY A 416 6.39 -0.52 31.37
N ASP A 417 7.00 -0.95 32.47
CA ASP A 417 8.26 -1.72 32.46
C ASP A 417 8.04 -3.23 32.31
N TRP A 418 6.81 -3.71 32.43
CA TRP A 418 6.50 -5.13 32.30
C TRP A 418 6.27 -5.52 30.85
N LYS A 419 6.93 -6.59 30.40
CA LYS A 419 6.69 -7.18 29.08
C LYS A 419 6.45 -8.68 29.20
N ALA A 420 5.33 -9.14 28.63
CA ALA A 420 5.03 -10.56 28.52
C ALA A 420 5.13 -11.00 27.07
N VAL A 421 5.66 -12.20 26.85
CA VAL A 421 5.69 -12.89 25.55
C VAL A 421 5.05 -14.25 25.74
N ARG A 422 4.14 -14.64 24.85
CA ARG A 422 3.50 -15.96 24.90
C ARG A 422 3.55 -16.70 23.57
N PHE A 423 3.63 -18.02 23.64
CA PHE A 423 3.70 -18.93 22.50
C PHE A 423 2.59 -19.97 22.57
N ALA A 424 1.80 -20.07 21.51
CA ALA A 424 0.81 -21.13 21.36
C ALA A 424 1.52 -22.48 21.16
N PRO A 425 0.87 -23.63 21.42
CA PRO A 425 1.40 -24.95 21.07
C PRO A 425 1.57 -25.13 19.55
N GLY A 426 0.84 -24.38 18.73
CA GLY A 426 0.87 -24.44 17.27
C GLY A 426 0.62 -23.08 16.62
N LYS A 427 -0.22 -23.06 15.58
CA LYS A 427 -0.58 -21.83 14.82
C LYS A 427 -1.99 -21.33 15.10
N ASP A 428 -2.72 -22.01 15.98
CA ASP A 428 -4.09 -21.68 16.34
C ASP A 428 -4.09 -20.74 17.55
N ARG A 429 -4.69 -19.56 17.39
CA ARG A 429 -4.83 -18.54 18.44
C ARG A 429 -5.93 -18.89 19.44
N THR A 430 -6.89 -19.71 19.05
CA THR A 430 -8.10 -20.00 19.84
C THR A 430 -7.89 -21.04 20.94
N VAL A 431 -6.69 -21.61 21.00
CA VAL A 431 -6.30 -22.56 22.05
C VAL A 431 -6.38 -21.89 23.44
N PRO A 432 -6.88 -22.60 24.48
CA PRO A 432 -7.01 -22.06 25.83
C PRO A 432 -5.71 -21.50 26.41
N ASP A 433 -5.80 -20.40 27.18
CA ASP A 433 -4.64 -19.67 27.74
C ASP A 433 -3.68 -20.57 28.55
N ASP A 434 -4.19 -21.61 29.22
CA ASP A 434 -3.39 -22.56 30.03
C ASP A 434 -2.50 -23.49 29.20
N GLN A 435 -2.71 -23.55 27.88
CA GLN A 435 -1.85 -24.27 26.93
C GLN A 435 -0.75 -23.38 26.35
N TRP A 436 -0.83 -22.06 26.53
CA TRP A 436 0.20 -21.14 26.09
C TRP A 436 1.38 -21.16 27.05
N GLN A 437 2.59 -21.12 26.49
CA GLN A 437 3.79 -20.86 27.27
C GLN A 437 3.95 -19.35 27.40
N VAL A 438 4.03 -18.84 28.62
CA VAL A 438 4.15 -17.39 28.90
C VAL A 438 5.45 -17.12 29.64
N GLU A 439 6.16 -16.10 29.17
CA GLU A 439 7.36 -15.54 29.76
C GLU A 439 7.06 -14.09 30.17
N LEU A 440 7.66 -13.62 31.28
CA LEU A 440 7.48 -12.26 31.78
C LEU A 440 8.83 -11.64 32.17
N TYR A 441 9.04 -10.40 31.76
CA TYR A 441 10.27 -9.64 31.98
C TYR A 441 9.99 -8.25 32.59
N ASP A 442 10.89 -7.81 33.48
CA ASP A 442 10.97 -6.43 33.97
C ASP A 442 12.05 -5.67 33.19
N LEU A 443 11.63 -4.91 32.18
CA LEU A 443 12.52 -4.20 31.26
C LEU A 443 13.30 -3.07 31.93
N ARG A 444 12.89 -2.61 33.12
CA ARG A 444 13.63 -1.57 33.85
C ARG A 444 14.97 -2.08 34.35
N SER A 445 15.01 -3.33 34.80
CA SER A 445 16.24 -3.98 35.29
C SER A 445 16.86 -4.94 34.27
N ASP A 446 16.07 -5.44 33.31
CA ASP A 446 16.47 -6.49 32.37
C ASP A 446 16.00 -6.16 30.93
N PRO A 447 16.56 -5.14 30.28
CA PRO A 447 16.24 -4.81 28.88
C PRO A 447 16.66 -5.91 27.88
N GLY A 448 17.51 -6.86 28.31
CA GLY A 448 17.91 -8.02 27.53
C GLY A 448 16.99 -9.23 27.69
N GLU A 449 15.92 -9.14 28.48
CA GLU A 449 14.96 -10.23 28.70
C GLU A 449 15.64 -11.57 29.02
N THR A 450 16.62 -11.52 29.92
CA THR A 450 17.47 -12.64 30.32
C THR A 450 16.87 -13.47 31.46
N THR A 451 16.00 -12.87 32.27
CA THR A 451 15.44 -13.48 33.48
C THR A 451 13.92 -13.52 33.40
N ASP A 452 13.35 -14.69 33.11
CA ASP A 452 11.90 -14.90 33.18
C ASP A 452 11.43 -14.93 34.63
N VAL A 453 10.53 -14.00 34.98
CA VAL A 453 9.97 -13.84 36.32
C VAL A 453 8.47 -14.19 36.39
N ALA A 454 7.92 -14.84 35.37
CA ALA A 454 6.48 -15.18 35.30
C ALA A 454 5.97 -15.93 36.54
N VAL A 455 6.73 -16.92 37.03
CA VAL A 455 6.37 -17.73 38.21
C VAL A 455 6.27 -16.87 39.49
N ALA A 456 7.12 -15.86 39.62
CA ALA A 456 7.14 -14.98 40.79
C ALA A 456 6.05 -13.89 40.75
N HIS A 457 5.49 -13.59 39.57
CA HIS A 457 4.52 -12.51 39.38
C HIS A 457 3.24 -12.96 38.64
N PRO A 458 2.50 -13.97 39.14
CA PRO A 458 1.34 -14.53 38.44
C PRO A 458 0.23 -13.50 38.20
N ALA A 459 0.03 -12.55 39.11
CA ALA A 459 -0.97 -11.49 38.93
C ALA A 459 -0.63 -10.54 37.76
N VAL A 460 0.66 -10.30 37.50
CA VAL A 460 1.12 -9.51 36.35
C VAL A 460 0.89 -10.30 35.06
N VAL A 461 1.25 -11.59 35.07
CA VAL A 461 0.98 -12.50 33.94
C VAL A 461 -0.50 -12.50 33.57
N THR A 462 -1.40 -12.74 34.53
CA THR A 462 -2.84 -12.75 34.29
C THR A 462 -3.33 -11.43 33.69
N ARG A 463 -2.83 -10.29 34.19
CA ARG A 463 -3.19 -8.97 33.66
C ARG A 463 -2.74 -8.79 32.22
N LEU A 464 -1.47 -9.07 31.90
CA LEU A 464 -0.92 -8.84 30.57
C LEU A 464 -1.48 -9.81 29.52
N VAL A 465 -1.74 -11.07 29.90
CA VAL A 465 -2.47 -12.03 29.06
C VAL A 465 -3.91 -11.53 28.82
N GLY A 466 -4.55 -10.94 29.83
CA GLY A 466 -5.83 -10.23 29.66
C GLY A 466 -5.75 -9.17 28.56
N LEU A 467 -4.75 -8.28 28.62
CA LEU A 467 -4.53 -7.25 27.59
C LEU A 467 -4.29 -7.83 26.20
N MET A 468 -3.56 -8.95 26.08
CA MET A 468 -3.37 -9.64 24.78
C MET A 468 -4.70 -10.11 24.17
N ARG A 469 -5.65 -10.55 25.01
CA ARG A 469 -6.99 -10.94 24.54
C ARG A 469 -7.78 -9.72 24.09
N ASP A 470 -7.77 -8.66 24.91
CA ASP A 470 -8.54 -7.43 24.66
C ASP A 470 -8.02 -6.64 23.44
N SER A 471 -6.73 -6.78 23.10
CA SER A 471 -6.10 -6.11 21.96
C SER A 471 -6.39 -6.80 20.61
N TRP A 472 -7.01 -7.98 20.61
CA TRP A 472 -7.25 -8.74 19.38
C TRP A 472 -8.71 -8.74 18.98
N VAL A 473 -8.92 -8.54 17.69
CA VAL A 473 -10.21 -8.76 17.03
C VAL A 473 -9.99 -9.52 15.71
N ASP A 474 -10.92 -10.39 15.36
CA ASP A 474 -10.83 -11.17 14.12
C ASP A 474 -11.04 -10.30 12.87
N SER A 475 -11.96 -9.33 12.96
CA SER A 475 -12.12 -8.26 11.97
C SER A 475 -12.21 -6.91 12.67
N TYR A 476 -11.49 -5.92 12.14
CA TYR A 476 -11.53 -4.53 12.58
C TYR A 476 -12.05 -3.67 11.43
N GLU A 477 -13.36 -3.44 11.41
CA GLU A 477 -13.99 -2.60 10.39
C GLU A 477 -13.71 -1.13 10.70
N ARG A 478 -13.04 -0.45 9.75
CA ARG A 478 -12.67 0.95 9.87
C ARG A 478 -13.90 1.84 9.76
N GLU A 479 -13.92 2.92 10.53
CA GLU A 479 -14.88 3.99 10.30
C GLU A 479 -14.59 4.66 8.95
N PRO A 480 -15.63 4.97 8.15
CA PRO A 480 -15.42 5.70 6.90
C PRO A 480 -14.74 7.05 7.13
N PHE A 481 -13.48 7.16 6.73
CA PHE A 481 -12.71 8.39 6.78
C PHE A 481 -12.38 8.84 5.36
N GLY A 482 -12.82 10.05 5.00
CA GLY A 482 -12.57 10.60 3.67
C GLY A 482 -13.58 10.08 2.65
N LEU A 483 -13.13 9.91 1.40
CA LEU A 483 -14.00 9.76 0.24
C LEU A 483 -13.78 8.43 -0.47
N SER A 484 -14.87 7.69 -0.69
CA SER A 484 -14.90 6.51 -1.56
C SER A 484 -15.78 6.73 -2.78
N LEU A 485 -15.49 5.99 -3.85
CA LEU A 485 -16.20 5.99 -5.11
C LEU A 485 -16.62 4.56 -5.44
N ASP A 486 -17.92 4.34 -5.48
CA ASP A 486 -18.54 3.09 -5.90
C ASP A 486 -18.95 3.22 -7.38
N VAL A 487 -18.35 2.36 -8.20
CA VAL A 487 -18.44 2.34 -9.66
C VAL A 487 -18.18 0.89 -10.11
N PRO A 488 -18.87 0.39 -11.16
CA PRO A 488 -18.58 -0.93 -11.70
C PRO A 488 -17.14 -1.06 -12.20
N ASP A 489 -16.58 -2.26 -12.15
CA ASP A 489 -15.22 -2.54 -12.63
C ASP A 489 -15.06 -2.29 -14.13
N ILE A 490 -16.16 -2.42 -14.88
CA ILE A 490 -16.21 -2.25 -16.33
C ILE A 490 -17.31 -1.25 -16.68
N LEU A 491 -16.97 -0.29 -17.53
CA LEU A 491 -17.91 0.64 -18.13
C LEU A 491 -18.03 0.32 -19.63
N LEU A 492 -19.26 0.25 -20.14
CA LEU A 492 -19.54 -0.07 -21.52
C LEU A 492 -20.13 1.14 -22.26
N PRO A 493 -19.71 1.40 -23.51
CA PRO A 493 -20.31 2.45 -24.34
C PRO A 493 -21.84 2.33 -24.44
N GLY A 494 -22.54 3.46 -24.36
CA GLY A 494 -24.00 3.52 -24.44
C GLY A 494 -24.75 2.95 -23.23
N VAL A 495 -24.07 2.60 -22.13
CA VAL A 495 -24.73 2.20 -20.87
C VAL A 495 -24.81 3.39 -19.91
N THR A 496 -25.91 3.47 -19.17
CA THR A 496 -26.08 4.37 -18.03
C THR A 496 -25.85 3.62 -16.72
N TYR A 497 -24.96 4.15 -15.89
CA TYR A 497 -24.63 3.62 -14.57
C TYR A 497 -25.08 4.59 -13.47
N THR A 498 -25.39 4.05 -12.29
CA THR A 498 -25.48 4.86 -11.07
C THR A 498 -24.13 4.83 -10.38
N ILE A 499 -23.50 6.00 -10.25
CA ILE A 499 -22.20 6.18 -9.60
C ILE A 499 -22.43 6.83 -8.25
N THR A 500 -21.85 6.27 -7.20
CA THR A 500 -22.05 6.74 -5.82
C THR A 500 -20.75 7.20 -5.20
N GLY A 501 -20.70 8.45 -4.73
CA GLY A 501 -19.63 8.95 -3.89
C GLY A 501 -20.07 8.95 -2.43
N THR A 502 -19.29 8.33 -1.54
CA THR A 502 -19.55 8.33 -0.10
C THR A 502 -18.44 9.09 0.63
N PHE A 503 -18.82 10.10 1.42
CA PHE A 503 -17.89 10.91 2.20
C PHE A 503 -18.19 10.76 3.69
N GLY A 504 -17.23 10.18 4.42
CA GLY A 504 -17.35 9.84 5.83
C GLY A 504 -16.41 10.66 6.71
N ASN A 505 -16.91 11.05 7.88
CA ASN A 505 -16.13 11.70 8.93
C ASN A 505 -15.78 10.69 10.03
N GLY A 506 -14.69 9.96 9.84
CA GLY A 506 -14.13 9.06 10.85
C GLY A 506 -13.24 9.74 11.89
N SER A 507 -13.37 11.06 12.12
CA SER A 507 -12.57 11.79 13.12
C SER A 507 -13.42 12.32 14.28
N GLU A 508 -12.76 12.80 15.33
CA GLU A 508 -13.40 13.39 16.51
C GLU A 508 -14.03 14.77 16.26
N GLN A 509 -13.63 15.45 15.19
CA GLN A 509 -14.10 16.81 14.91
C GLN A 509 -15.29 16.79 13.97
N THR A 510 -16.30 17.63 14.23
CA THR A 510 -17.38 17.83 13.26
C THR A 510 -16.85 18.54 12.01
N TRP A 511 -17.17 18.01 10.82
CA TRP A 511 -16.89 18.68 9.55
C TRP A 511 -18.09 19.50 9.08
N ALA A 512 -17.85 20.75 8.72
CA ALA A 512 -18.86 21.67 8.20
C ALA A 512 -18.76 21.82 6.68
N GLY A 513 -19.90 22.08 6.04
CA GLY A 513 -19.96 22.43 4.62
C GLY A 513 -19.47 21.32 3.67
N ALA A 514 -19.61 20.05 4.06
CA ALA A 514 -19.25 18.90 3.24
C ALA A 514 -19.97 18.96 1.88
N ARG A 515 -19.23 18.90 0.77
CA ARG A 515 -19.75 18.99 -0.60
C ARG A 515 -19.04 18.01 -1.52
N LEU A 516 -19.79 17.15 -2.21
CA LEU A 516 -19.26 16.21 -3.20
C LEU A 516 -19.50 16.68 -4.63
N ARG A 517 -18.57 16.39 -5.52
CA ARG A 517 -18.66 16.63 -6.96
C ARG A 517 -18.01 15.50 -7.74
N LEU A 518 -18.75 14.94 -8.70
CA LEU A 518 -18.23 14.02 -9.71
C LEU A 518 -17.62 14.80 -10.87
N HIS A 519 -16.50 14.30 -11.36
CA HIS A 519 -15.80 14.73 -12.57
C HIS A 519 -15.73 13.52 -13.51
N ALA A 520 -16.24 13.69 -14.71
CA ALA A 520 -16.24 12.72 -15.78
C ALA A 520 -15.72 13.39 -17.06
N PRO A 521 -15.35 12.62 -18.11
CA PRO A 521 -15.01 13.19 -19.41
C PRO A 521 -16.13 14.09 -19.95
N GLY A 522 -15.75 15.15 -20.67
CA GLY A 522 -16.66 16.24 -21.03
C GLY A 522 -17.79 15.86 -21.99
N ASP A 523 -17.61 14.77 -22.73
CA ASP A 523 -18.58 14.19 -23.66
C ASP A 523 -19.56 13.22 -22.98
N TRP A 524 -19.35 12.86 -21.71
CA TRP A 524 -20.23 11.96 -20.96
C TRP A 524 -21.47 12.70 -20.44
N SER A 525 -22.60 11.99 -20.38
CA SER A 525 -23.81 12.55 -19.76
C SER A 525 -23.79 12.29 -18.26
N VAL A 526 -23.74 13.36 -17.44
CA VAL A 526 -23.79 13.25 -15.98
C VAL A 526 -25.02 13.99 -15.45
N ARG A 527 -25.90 13.28 -14.75
CA ARG A 527 -27.10 13.86 -14.10
C ARG A 527 -27.12 13.53 -12.61
N PRO A 528 -27.10 14.53 -11.71
CA PRO A 528 -27.19 14.26 -10.28
C PRO A 528 -28.56 13.67 -9.90
N ILE A 529 -28.55 12.58 -9.13
CA ILE A 529 -29.72 11.94 -8.52
C ILE A 529 -29.87 12.46 -7.09
N ARG A 530 -28.77 12.41 -6.32
CA ARG A 530 -28.69 12.83 -4.92
C ARG A 530 -27.51 13.76 -4.73
N ARG A 531 -27.74 14.91 -4.09
CA ARG A 531 -26.66 15.86 -3.75
C ARG A 531 -26.03 15.48 -2.42
N GLY A 532 -24.71 15.35 -2.39
CA GLY A 532 -23.96 15.13 -1.15
C GLY A 532 -23.55 16.46 -0.53
N PHE A 533 -24.44 17.07 0.26
CA PHE A 533 -24.15 18.29 1.03
C PHE A 533 -24.58 18.14 2.49
N GLY A 534 -23.76 18.63 3.43
CA GLY A 534 -24.19 18.71 4.83
C GLY A 534 -23.11 19.02 5.85
N ARG A 535 -23.49 18.88 7.12
CA ARG A 535 -22.60 18.85 8.28
C ARG A 535 -22.42 17.39 8.69
N LEU A 536 -21.19 16.97 8.94
CA LEU A 536 -20.85 15.61 9.34
C LEU A 536 -20.36 15.60 10.78
N ALA A 537 -21.18 15.07 11.69
CA ALA A 537 -20.73 14.74 13.05
C ALA A 537 -19.68 13.61 13.00
N PRO A 538 -18.91 13.37 14.07
CA PRO A 538 -18.06 12.18 14.20
C PRO A 538 -18.84 10.89 13.90
N GLY A 539 -18.26 10.00 13.09
CA GLY A 539 -18.88 8.78 12.55
C GLY A 539 -19.96 9.02 11.48
N GLY A 540 -20.27 10.27 11.14
CA GLY A 540 -21.31 10.62 10.17
C GLY A 540 -20.85 10.47 8.71
N ARG A 541 -21.80 10.23 7.80
CA ARG A 541 -21.53 10.13 6.35
C ARG A 541 -22.55 10.88 5.51
N VAL A 542 -22.13 11.31 4.32
CA VAL A 542 -23.01 11.85 3.28
C VAL A 542 -22.72 11.14 1.95
N GLN A 543 -23.76 10.94 1.15
CA GLN A 543 -23.65 10.32 -0.16
C GLN A 543 -24.14 11.27 -1.24
N ALA A 544 -23.50 11.19 -2.40
CA ALA A 544 -23.94 11.79 -3.64
C ALA A 544 -24.04 10.69 -4.70
N GLU A 545 -25.06 10.78 -5.54
CA GLU A 545 -25.34 9.79 -6.57
C GLU A 545 -25.56 10.50 -7.90
N TRP A 546 -25.03 9.94 -8.97
CA TRP A 546 -25.13 10.46 -10.33
C TRP A 546 -25.52 9.35 -11.30
N ARG A 547 -26.43 9.63 -12.22
CA ARG A 547 -26.55 8.83 -13.45
C ARG A 547 -25.48 9.28 -14.42
N VAL A 548 -24.65 8.35 -14.86
CA VAL A 548 -23.53 8.59 -15.76
C VAL A 548 -23.70 7.70 -16.99
N THR A 549 -23.79 8.31 -18.17
CA THR A 549 -23.87 7.59 -19.44
C THR A 549 -22.58 7.76 -20.22
N VAL A 550 -21.95 6.63 -20.55
CA VAL A 550 -20.79 6.58 -21.44
C VAL A 550 -21.27 6.78 -22.89
N PRO A 551 -20.67 7.68 -23.68
CA PRO A 551 -21.00 7.83 -25.09
C PRO A 551 -20.84 6.52 -25.87
N GLU A 552 -21.72 6.26 -26.85
CA GLU A 552 -21.61 5.08 -27.71
C GLU A 552 -20.34 5.06 -28.56
N LYS A 553 -19.83 6.24 -28.91
CA LYS A 553 -18.60 6.43 -29.68
C LYS A 553 -17.62 7.24 -28.86
N THR A 554 -16.44 6.69 -28.65
CA THR A 554 -15.35 7.32 -27.92
C THR A 554 -14.04 6.94 -28.59
N THR A 555 -13.16 7.92 -28.75
CA THR A 555 -11.81 7.74 -29.27
C THR A 555 -10.75 7.81 -28.16
N ALA A 556 -11.17 8.07 -26.92
CA ALA A 556 -10.27 8.09 -25.78
C ALA A 556 -9.78 6.66 -25.51
N THR A 557 -8.47 6.51 -25.30
CA THR A 557 -7.82 5.24 -24.95
C THR A 557 -7.87 4.94 -23.46
N GLN A 558 -8.33 5.90 -22.65
CA GLN A 558 -8.47 5.79 -21.21
C GLN A 558 -9.60 6.71 -20.73
N TRP A 559 -10.42 6.25 -19.80
CA TRP A 559 -11.44 7.05 -19.14
C TRP A 559 -11.10 7.23 -17.67
N ARG A 560 -11.51 8.36 -17.09
CA ARG A 560 -11.30 8.68 -15.68
C ARG A 560 -12.58 9.22 -15.07
N LEU A 561 -13.03 8.58 -14.00
CA LEU A 561 -14.05 9.12 -13.12
C LEU A 561 -13.38 9.51 -11.80
N ALA A 562 -13.57 10.75 -11.37
CA ALA A 562 -13.05 11.24 -10.10
C ALA A 562 -14.17 11.88 -9.30
N VAL A 563 -14.20 11.63 -7.99
CA VAL A 563 -15.03 12.40 -7.07
C VAL A 563 -14.12 13.25 -6.20
N THR A 564 -14.53 14.49 -5.97
CA THR A 564 -13.90 15.38 -4.99
C THR A 564 -14.89 15.72 -3.88
N ALA A 565 -14.40 15.79 -2.65
CA ALA A 565 -15.13 16.31 -1.51
C ALA A 565 -14.39 17.48 -0.86
N HIS A 566 -15.15 18.48 -0.41
CA HIS A 566 -14.63 19.63 0.33
C HIS A 566 -15.40 19.80 1.63
N CYS A 567 -14.71 20.11 2.73
CA CYS A 567 -15.31 20.49 4.00
C CYS A 567 -14.36 21.37 4.81
N THR A 568 -14.78 21.79 6.01
CA THR A 568 -13.88 22.38 7.01
C THR A 568 -13.98 21.62 8.33
N ALA A 569 -12.85 21.39 8.99
CA ALA A 569 -12.77 20.83 10.35
C ALA A 569 -12.14 21.87 11.27
N GLY A 570 -12.88 22.37 12.27
CA GLY A 570 -12.37 23.43 13.15
C GLY A 570 -11.97 24.72 12.44
N GLY A 571 -12.58 25.02 11.28
CA GLY A 571 -12.20 26.15 10.42
C GLY A 571 -11.14 25.81 9.35
N THR A 572 -10.41 24.70 9.53
CA THR A 572 -9.38 24.24 8.59
C THR A 572 -10.00 23.61 7.34
N PRO A 573 -9.70 24.10 6.12
CA PRO A 573 -10.18 23.49 4.89
C PRO A 573 -9.61 22.10 4.65
N LEU A 574 -10.47 21.16 4.24
CA LEU A 574 -10.10 19.82 3.83
C LEU A 574 -10.59 19.55 2.41
N ARG A 575 -9.77 18.85 1.62
CA ARG A 575 -10.11 18.42 0.26
C ARG A 575 -9.72 16.97 0.07
N PHE A 576 -10.69 16.13 -0.25
CA PHE A 576 -10.48 14.73 -0.58
C PHE A 576 -10.74 14.52 -2.07
N SER A 577 -10.02 13.58 -2.66
CA SER A 577 -10.25 13.14 -4.03
C SER A 577 -9.92 11.66 -4.15
N THR A 578 -10.79 10.95 -4.84
CA THR A 578 -10.55 9.56 -5.24
C THR A 578 -10.99 9.40 -6.69
N GLU A 579 -10.37 8.46 -7.39
CA GLU A 579 -10.63 8.24 -8.80
C GLU A 579 -10.48 6.78 -9.20
N ARG A 580 -11.15 6.45 -10.29
CA ARG A 580 -10.98 5.19 -11.00
C ARG A 580 -10.69 5.49 -12.46
N THR A 581 -9.71 4.76 -12.97
CA THR A 581 -9.31 4.76 -14.37
C THR A 581 -9.86 3.50 -15.02
N PHE A 582 -10.38 3.64 -16.23
CA PHE A 582 -10.92 2.54 -17.02
C PHE A 582 -10.22 2.50 -18.38
N VAL A 583 -9.95 1.30 -18.87
CA VAL A 583 -9.61 1.08 -20.27
C VAL A 583 -10.93 0.83 -21.01
N PRO A 584 -11.22 1.58 -22.10
CA PRO A 584 -12.36 1.29 -22.96
C PRO A 584 -12.36 -0.19 -23.39
N PRO A 585 -13.53 -0.85 -23.43
CA PRO A 585 -13.59 -2.20 -23.94
C PRO A 585 -13.21 -2.22 -25.44
N PRO A 586 -12.67 -3.34 -25.95
CA PRO A 586 -12.50 -3.53 -27.39
C PRO A 586 -13.81 -3.29 -28.16
N PRO A 587 -13.74 -2.92 -29.45
CA PRO A 587 -14.96 -2.77 -30.24
C PRO A 587 -15.74 -4.10 -30.27
N PRO A 588 -17.08 -4.05 -30.17
CA PRO A 588 -17.88 -5.26 -30.32
C PRO A 588 -17.76 -5.81 -31.75
N PRO A 589 -18.03 -7.11 -31.96
CA PRO A 589 -18.01 -7.71 -33.29
C PRO A 589 -18.87 -6.91 -34.28
N SER A 590 -18.35 -6.72 -35.50
CA SER A 590 -19.09 -6.14 -36.63
C SER A 590 -19.77 -7.19 -37.49
N ASP A 591 -19.31 -8.44 -37.40
CA ASP A 591 -19.69 -9.57 -38.23
C ASP A 591 -19.58 -10.86 -37.41
N ASP A 592 -20.05 -11.96 -37.99
CA ASP A 592 -19.81 -13.30 -37.51
C ASP A 592 -18.32 -13.58 -37.31
N ALA A 593 -17.93 -14.10 -36.15
CA ALA A 593 -16.52 -14.25 -35.80
C ALA A 593 -16.26 -15.41 -34.84
N TYR A 594 -15.09 -16.03 -34.97
CA TYR A 594 -14.53 -16.84 -33.90
C TYR A 594 -14.02 -15.93 -32.78
N LEU A 595 -14.20 -16.34 -31.54
CA LEU A 595 -13.70 -15.61 -30.39
C LEU A 595 -12.17 -15.47 -30.41
N SER A 596 -11.46 -16.44 -30.99
CA SER A 596 -10.01 -16.39 -31.15
C SER A 596 -9.52 -15.34 -32.16
N ASP A 597 -10.41 -14.78 -32.99
CA ASP A 597 -10.11 -13.64 -33.87
C ASP A 597 -10.45 -12.28 -33.23
N LEU A 598 -11.10 -12.30 -32.07
CA LEU A 598 -11.55 -11.11 -31.35
C LEU A 598 -10.60 -10.80 -30.19
N THR A 599 -10.49 -9.51 -29.87
CA THR A 599 -9.83 -9.08 -28.64
C THR A 599 -10.76 -9.27 -27.46
N TRP A 600 -10.39 -10.11 -26.50
CA TRP A 600 -11.10 -10.22 -25.23
C TRP A 600 -10.92 -8.94 -24.38
N LEU A 601 -11.91 -8.68 -23.55
CA LEU A 601 -11.89 -7.62 -22.54
C LEU A 601 -10.98 -7.97 -21.36
N SER A 602 -11.02 -9.23 -20.91
CA SER A 602 -10.14 -9.76 -19.88
C SER A 602 -9.97 -11.27 -20.03
N ALA A 603 -8.86 -11.80 -19.52
CA ALA A 603 -8.59 -13.23 -19.46
C ALA A 603 -7.83 -13.57 -18.17
N VAL A 604 -8.34 -14.53 -17.41
CA VAL A 604 -7.70 -15.14 -16.23
C VAL A 604 -7.60 -16.62 -16.48
N ASN A 605 -6.47 -17.23 -16.10
CA ASN A 605 -6.21 -18.62 -16.37
C ASN A 605 -5.38 -19.24 -15.23
N GLY A 606 -5.73 -20.45 -14.81
CA GLY A 606 -5.18 -21.06 -13.60
C GLY A 606 -3.73 -21.53 -13.75
N TRP A 607 -3.31 -21.82 -14.98
CA TRP A 607 -1.94 -22.17 -15.31
C TRP A 607 -1.60 -21.71 -16.73
N GLY A 608 -0.55 -20.90 -16.87
CA GLY A 608 -0.09 -20.40 -18.17
C GLY A 608 -1.09 -19.39 -18.76
N PRO A 609 -0.76 -18.76 -19.89
CA PRO A 609 -1.68 -17.85 -20.55
C PRO A 609 -2.86 -18.59 -21.21
N VAL A 610 -3.94 -17.87 -21.51
CA VAL A 610 -4.95 -18.36 -22.46
C VAL A 610 -4.31 -18.41 -23.84
N GLU A 611 -4.49 -19.52 -24.53
CA GLU A 611 -3.91 -19.76 -25.86
C GLU A 611 -4.95 -19.55 -26.96
N ILE A 612 -4.50 -18.99 -28.09
CA ILE A 612 -5.33 -18.71 -29.27
C ILE A 612 -5.10 -19.83 -30.28
N ASP A 613 -6.18 -20.51 -30.67
CA ASP A 613 -6.21 -21.60 -31.66
C ASP A 613 -5.36 -22.83 -31.31
N THR A 614 -4.82 -22.88 -30.09
CA THR A 614 -4.09 -24.02 -29.50
C THR A 614 -4.57 -24.27 -28.07
N SER A 615 -4.33 -25.49 -27.58
CA SER A 615 -4.51 -25.92 -26.19
C SER A 615 -3.53 -25.20 -25.27
N ASN A 616 -3.85 -25.03 -23.99
CA ASN A 616 -2.93 -24.42 -23.03
C ASN A 616 -1.65 -25.26 -22.84
N GLY A 617 -0.47 -24.72 -23.12
CA GLY A 617 0.81 -25.46 -23.07
C GLY A 617 1.66 -25.27 -21.80
N LYS A 618 1.11 -24.64 -20.76
CA LYS A 618 1.63 -24.46 -19.37
C LYS A 618 2.59 -23.31 -19.12
N ALA A 619 3.47 -22.92 -20.06
CA ALA A 619 4.59 -22.03 -19.75
C ALA A 619 4.50 -20.66 -20.44
N ALA A 620 4.71 -20.61 -21.74
CA ALA A 620 4.81 -19.36 -22.51
C ALA A 620 3.73 -19.30 -23.58
N ALA A 621 3.24 -18.10 -23.91
CA ALA A 621 2.26 -17.94 -24.97
C ALA A 621 2.74 -18.59 -26.28
N GLY A 622 1.88 -19.39 -26.91
CA GLY A 622 2.15 -20.12 -28.14
C GLY A 622 2.89 -21.45 -27.97
N ASP A 623 3.03 -21.97 -26.75
CA ASP A 623 3.59 -23.31 -26.49
C ASP A 623 2.55 -24.45 -26.55
N GLY A 624 1.31 -24.08 -26.83
CA GLY A 624 0.16 -24.96 -26.95
C GLY A 624 0.24 -26.00 -28.06
N THR A 625 -0.36 -27.17 -27.81
CA THR A 625 -0.61 -28.18 -28.86
C THR A 625 -1.94 -27.91 -29.56
N PRO A 626 -2.26 -28.53 -30.72
CA PRO A 626 -3.55 -28.33 -31.37
C PRO A 626 -4.73 -28.68 -30.45
N ILE A 627 -5.77 -27.84 -30.43
CA ILE A 627 -7.00 -28.13 -29.69
C ILE A 627 -7.62 -29.40 -30.25
N SER A 628 -7.78 -30.41 -29.41
CA SER A 628 -8.37 -31.68 -29.86
C SER A 628 -9.11 -32.43 -28.77
N PHE A 629 -10.17 -33.13 -29.19
CA PHE A 629 -10.97 -33.99 -28.32
C PHE A 629 -11.19 -35.35 -29.00
N GLY A 630 -10.74 -36.43 -28.36
CA GLY A 630 -10.91 -37.79 -28.90
C GLY A 630 -10.29 -37.97 -30.29
N GLY A 631 -9.18 -37.27 -30.57
CA GLY A 631 -8.47 -37.27 -31.85
C GLY A 631 -9.05 -36.33 -32.92
N THR A 632 -10.16 -35.64 -32.64
CA THR A 632 -10.71 -34.63 -33.57
C THR A 632 -10.03 -33.29 -33.30
N VAL A 633 -9.30 -32.76 -34.28
CA VAL A 633 -8.59 -31.48 -34.18
C VAL A 633 -9.48 -30.32 -34.62
N HIS A 634 -9.47 -29.25 -33.85
CA HIS A 634 -10.17 -28.01 -34.13
C HIS A 634 -9.18 -26.91 -34.47
N ALA A 635 -9.45 -26.19 -35.56
CA ALA A 635 -8.54 -25.15 -36.05
C ALA A 635 -8.69 -23.82 -35.31
N LYS A 636 -9.85 -23.59 -34.67
CA LYS A 636 -10.16 -22.34 -33.97
C LYS A 636 -10.59 -22.62 -32.55
N GLY A 637 -10.23 -21.73 -31.62
CA GLY A 637 -10.71 -21.82 -30.26
C GLY A 637 -9.78 -21.17 -29.24
N LEU A 638 -10.10 -21.40 -27.96
CA LEU A 638 -9.34 -20.89 -26.84
C LEU A 638 -8.88 -22.04 -25.95
N GLY A 639 -7.57 -22.20 -25.78
CA GLY A 639 -6.98 -23.15 -24.83
C GLY A 639 -6.87 -22.53 -23.45
N VAL A 640 -7.44 -23.17 -22.43
CA VAL A 640 -7.48 -22.68 -21.05
C VAL A 640 -7.08 -23.77 -20.04
N HIS A 641 -6.86 -23.37 -18.80
CA HIS A 641 -6.63 -24.24 -17.67
C HIS A 641 -7.44 -23.75 -16.48
N SER A 642 -8.22 -24.64 -15.87
CA SER A 642 -9.05 -24.30 -14.72
C SER A 642 -8.23 -23.86 -13.48
N PRO A 643 -8.69 -22.89 -12.68
CA PRO A 643 -9.83 -22.00 -12.96
C PRO A 643 -9.48 -21.00 -14.08
N SER A 644 -10.42 -20.73 -14.99
CA SER A 644 -10.27 -19.70 -16.02
C SER A 644 -11.55 -18.90 -16.23
N GLU A 645 -11.37 -17.66 -16.68
CA GLU A 645 -12.45 -16.79 -17.15
C GLU A 645 -11.93 -15.94 -18.33
N VAL A 646 -12.64 -15.99 -19.46
CA VAL A 646 -12.39 -15.10 -20.61
C VAL A 646 -13.65 -14.29 -20.89
N VAL A 647 -13.52 -12.97 -20.96
CA VAL A 647 -14.65 -12.04 -21.12
C VAL A 647 -14.54 -11.32 -22.45
N TYR A 648 -15.61 -11.33 -23.24
CA TYR A 648 -15.72 -10.58 -24.50
C TYR A 648 -16.78 -9.50 -24.42
N HIS A 649 -16.53 -8.37 -25.08
CA HIS A 649 -17.52 -7.32 -25.27
C HIS A 649 -18.29 -7.56 -26.57
N LEU A 650 -19.56 -7.96 -26.46
CA LEU A 650 -20.47 -8.18 -27.58
C LEU A 650 -21.28 -6.93 -27.95
N GLY A 651 -21.44 -5.99 -27.01
CA GLY A 651 -22.13 -4.71 -27.25
C GLY A 651 -23.61 -4.83 -27.67
N GLY A 652 -24.27 -5.97 -27.40
CA GLY A 652 -25.64 -6.24 -27.83
C GLY A 652 -25.78 -6.57 -29.32
N ARG A 653 -24.67 -6.86 -30.00
CA ARG A 653 -24.61 -7.05 -31.46
C ARG A 653 -24.55 -8.50 -31.90
N CYS A 654 -24.72 -9.45 -30.99
CA CYS A 654 -24.73 -10.87 -31.32
C CYS A 654 -26.04 -11.52 -30.88
N THR A 655 -26.43 -12.61 -31.55
CA THR A 655 -27.67 -13.35 -31.28
C THR A 655 -27.39 -14.77 -30.79
N ARG A 656 -26.26 -15.36 -31.16
CA ARG A 656 -25.92 -16.75 -30.81
C ARG A 656 -24.46 -16.91 -30.47
N PHE A 657 -24.16 -17.74 -29.47
CA PHE A 657 -22.82 -18.26 -29.21
C PHE A 657 -22.82 -19.78 -29.33
N THR A 658 -21.86 -20.32 -30.08
CA THR A 658 -21.65 -21.76 -30.25
C THR A 658 -20.21 -22.15 -29.94
N SER A 659 -19.99 -23.34 -29.39
CA SER A 659 -18.64 -23.89 -29.14
C SER A 659 -18.71 -25.39 -28.84
N VAL A 660 -17.55 -26.04 -28.85
CA VAL A 660 -17.34 -27.39 -28.33
C VAL A 660 -16.36 -27.29 -27.15
N VAL A 661 -16.79 -27.63 -25.94
CA VAL A 661 -15.97 -27.51 -24.72
C VAL A 661 -15.66 -28.87 -24.11
N GLY A 662 -14.40 -29.12 -23.78
CA GLY A 662 -13.96 -30.42 -23.26
C GLY A 662 -12.57 -30.39 -22.65
N ILE A 663 -12.22 -31.46 -21.92
CA ILE A 663 -10.84 -31.72 -21.50
C ILE A 663 -10.03 -32.03 -22.77
N ASP A 664 -8.97 -31.25 -22.97
CA ASP A 664 -8.15 -31.34 -24.17
C ASP A 664 -7.34 -32.65 -24.20
N ASP A 665 -7.14 -33.22 -25.39
CA ASP A 665 -6.39 -34.47 -25.58
C ASP A 665 -4.96 -34.36 -25.04
N PHE A 666 -4.34 -33.18 -25.09
CA PHE A 666 -3.05 -32.91 -24.44
C PHE A 666 -3.06 -33.35 -22.97
N SER A 667 -4.14 -33.05 -22.27
CA SER A 667 -4.31 -33.40 -20.86
C SER A 667 -4.79 -34.83 -20.66
N ALA A 668 -5.75 -35.27 -21.49
CA ALA A 668 -6.31 -36.61 -21.43
C ALA A 668 -5.26 -37.71 -21.63
N GLN A 669 -4.26 -37.46 -22.50
CA GLN A 669 -3.14 -38.37 -22.75
C GLN A 669 -2.17 -38.46 -21.55
N GLN A 670 -2.10 -37.41 -20.72
CA GLN A 670 -1.27 -37.41 -19.51
C GLN A 670 -1.98 -38.10 -18.35
N SER A 671 -3.29 -37.87 -18.18
CA SER A 671 -4.08 -38.49 -17.11
C SER A 671 -5.58 -38.43 -17.34
N ALA A 672 -6.29 -39.46 -16.87
CA ALA A 672 -7.76 -39.49 -16.83
C ALA A 672 -8.37 -38.72 -15.65
N ARG A 673 -7.54 -38.13 -14.76
CA ARG A 673 -8.02 -37.45 -13.54
C ARG A 673 -8.67 -36.09 -13.79
N GLY A 674 -8.30 -35.45 -14.90
CA GLY A 674 -8.78 -34.12 -15.27
C GLY A 674 -10.30 -34.00 -15.20
N ASN A 675 -10.78 -32.99 -14.51
CA ASN A 675 -12.20 -32.69 -14.42
C ASN A 675 -12.48 -31.21 -14.19
N VAL A 676 -13.46 -30.69 -14.90
CA VAL A 676 -13.84 -29.27 -14.85
C VAL A 676 -15.34 -29.10 -15.03
N ILE A 677 -15.86 -27.92 -14.75
CA ILE A 677 -17.19 -27.48 -15.15
C ILE A 677 -17.03 -26.21 -15.98
N ALA A 678 -17.58 -26.23 -17.20
CA ALA A 678 -17.60 -25.10 -18.10
C ALA A 678 -18.96 -24.40 -18.06
N GLU A 679 -18.96 -23.08 -17.98
CA GLU A 679 -20.14 -22.23 -17.89
C GLU A 679 -20.04 -21.10 -18.91
N VAL A 680 -21.19 -20.71 -19.46
CA VAL A 680 -21.31 -19.51 -20.29
C VAL A 680 -22.27 -18.56 -19.62
N TRP A 681 -21.84 -17.30 -19.50
CA TRP A 681 -22.65 -16.22 -18.95
C TRP A 681 -22.84 -15.12 -20.00
N ALA A 682 -24.08 -14.66 -20.15
CA ALA A 682 -24.42 -13.45 -20.89
C ALA A 682 -24.74 -12.36 -19.87
N ASP A 683 -23.92 -11.29 -19.89
CA ASP A 683 -23.89 -10.29 -18.81
C ASP A 683 -23.78 -10.96 -17.43
N ASP A 684 -24.79 -10.81 -16.57
CA ASP A 684 -24.85 -11.39 -15.22
C ASP A 684 -25.67 -12.68 -15.13
N THR A 685 -26.10 -13.24 -16.28
CA THR A 685 -26.96 -14.44 -16.32
C THR A 685 -26.21 -15.66 -16.84
N LYS A 686 -26.15 -16.74 -16.04
CA LYS A 686 -25.64 -18.03 -16.51
C LYS A 686 -26.63 -18.64 -17.50
N ILE A 687 -26.18 -18.86 -18.73
CA ILE A 687 -27.00 -19.39 -19.83
C ILE A 687 -26.57 -20.80 -20.26
N PHE A 688 -25.43 -21.29 -19.77
CA PHE A 688 -24.95 -22.66 -20.00
C PHE A 688 -24.18 -23.21 -18.80
N ASP A 689 -24.29 -24.51 -18.56
CA ASP A 689 -23.49 -25.28 -17.62
C ASP A 689 -23.26 -26.69 -18.23
N SER A 690 -22.01 -27.11 -18.34
CA SER A 690 -21.66 -28.41 -18.94
C SER A 690 -21.94 -29.61 -18.02
N GLY A 691 -22.15 -29.37 -16.72
CA GLY A 691 -21.87 -30.35 -15.68
C GLY A 691 -20.38 -30.70 -15.63
N VAL A 692 -20.02 -31.76 -14.90
CA VAL A 692 -18.62 -32.21 -14.81
C VAL A 692 -18.17 -32.82 -16.14
N LEU A 693 -17.19 -32.19 -16.77
CA LEU A 693 -16.49 -32.68 -17.95
C LEU A 693 -15.32 -33.57 -17.52
N ARG A 694 -15.17 -34.71 -18.20
CA ARG A 694 -14.01 -35.60 -18.12
C ARG A 694 -13.61 -35.99 -19.54
N ALA A 695 -12.34 -36.36 -19.74
CA ALA A 695 -11.89 -36.91 -21.02
C ALA A 695 -12.76 -38.11 -21.47
N ALA A 696 -13.11 -39.00 -20.53
CA ALA A 696 -13.91 -40.19 -20.80
C ALA A 696 -15.36 -39.91 -21.25
N THR A 697 -15.93 -38.75 -20.87
CA THR A 697 -17.29 -38.38 -21.26
C THR A 697 -17.35 -37.61 -22.58
N GLY A 698 -16.19 -37.28 -23.15
CA GLY A 698 -16.06 -36.46 -24.34
C GLY A 698 -16.46 -35.00 -24.11
N PRO A 699 -16.33 -34.16 -25.15
CA PRO A 699 -16.69 -32.75 -25.09
C PRO A 699 -18.22 -32.54 -25.09
N ARG A 700 -18.65 -31.32 -24.76
CA ARG A 700 -20.03 -30.86 -24.81
C ARG A 700 -20.21 -29.78 -25.86
N GLN A 701 -21.32 -29.87 -26.59
CA GLN A 701 -21.75 -28.83 -27.50
C GLN A 701 -22.40 -27.69 -26.71
N VAL A 702 -22.08 -26.48 -27.11
CA VAL A 702 -22.62 -25.24 -26.59
C VAL A 702 -23.35 -24.55 -27.74
N ASP A 703 -24.61 -24.21 -27.52
CA ASP A 703 -25.42 -23.46 -28.48
C ASP A 703 -26.48 -22.64 -27.72
N VAL A 704 -26.16 -21.38 -27.46
CA VAL A 704 -26.93 -20.53 -26.54
C VAL A 704 -27.27 -19.17 -27.16
N ASP A 705 -28.43 -18.64 -26.76
CA ASP A 705 -28.90 -17.31 -27.16
C ASP A 705 -28.16 -16.26 -26.35
N VAL A 706 -27.59 -15.27 -27.05
CA VAL A 706 -26.89 -14.12 -26.46
C VAL A 706 -27.49 -12.79 -26.97
N THR A 707 -28.71 -12.83 -27.49
CA THR A 707 -29.40 -11.66 -28.04
C THR A 707 -29.49 -10.55 -27.00
N GLY A 708 -28.96 -9.38 -27.35
CA GLY A 708 -28.93 -8.20 -26.49
C GLY A 708 -27.85 -8.23 -25.40
N ALA A 709 -27.14 -9.34 -25.23
CA ALA A 709 -26.04 -9.44 -24.27
C ALA A 709 -24.90 -8.50 -24.66
N ARG A 710 -24.38 -7.77 -23.68
CA ARG A 710 -23.25 -6.86 -23.90
C ARG A 710 -21.91 -7.51 -23.57
N LEU A 711 -21.88 -8.44 -22.63
CA LEU A 711 -20.72 -9.24 -22.26
C LEU A 711 -21.01 -10.73 -22.45
N LEU A 712 -19.98 -11.46 -22.90
CA LEU A 712 -19.95 -12.92 -22.92
C LEU A 712 -18.79 -13.39 -22.05
N ARG A 713 -19.06 -14.20 -21.02
CA ARG A 713 -18.03 -14.77 -20.15
C ARG A 713 -17.98 -16.27 -20.33
N LEU A 714 -16.79 -16.78 -20.63
CA LEU A 714 -16.49 -18.20 -20.71
C LEU A 714 -15.71 -18.59 -19.46
N VAL A 715 -16.35 -19.36 -18.58
CA VAL A 715 -15.78 -19.71 -17.27
C VAL A 715 -15.51 -21.21 -17.23
N VAL A 716 -14.32 -21.61 -16.81
CA VAL A 716 -14.01 -23.01 -16.48
C VAL A 716 -13.58 -23.06 -15.03
N ARG A 717 -14.33 -23.77 -14.20
CA ARG A 717 -14.01 -23.96 -12.78
C ARG A 717 -13.67 -25.42 -12.49
N GLN A 718 -13.00 -25.64 -11.38
CA GLN A 718 -12.66 -26.98 -10.92
C GLN A 718 -13.95 -27.70 -10.50
N ALA A 719 -14.05 -28.99 -10.78
CA ALA A 719 -15.17 -29.79 -10.28
C ALA A 719 -14.86 -30.46 -8.93
N ASP A 720 -13.60 -30.46 -8.51
CA ASP A 720 -13.09 -30.92 -7.21
C ASP A 720 -11.97 -29.99 -6.69
N ASP A 721 -11.36 -30.34 -5.56
CA ASP A 721 -10.25 -29.58 -4.95
C ASP A 721 -8.91 -29.75 -5.72
N GLY A 722 -8.88 -30.52 -6.81
CA GLY A 722 -7.70 -30.78 -7.63
C GLY A 722 -7.60 -29.84 -8.83
N ASN A 723 -6.37 -29.41 -9.17
CA ASN A 723 -6.10 -28.62 -10.37
C ASN A 723 -5.28 -29.38 -11.43
N GLY A 724 -4.91 -30.62 -11.18
CA GLY A 724 -4.06 -31.40 -12.09
C GLY A 724 -4.82 -31.88 -13.32
N PHE A 725 -4.22 -31.72 -14.50
CA PHE A 725 -4.74 -32.21 -15.78
C PHE A 725 -6.09 -31.57 -16.18
N ASN A 726 -6.31 -30.32 -15.80
CA ASN A 726 -7.53 -29.57 -16.10
C ASN A 726 -7.37 -28.65 -17.33
N HIS A 727 -6.47 -28.97 -18.26
CA HIS A 727 -6.43 -28.25 -19.54
C HIS A 727 -7.72 -28.53 -20.30
N THR A 728 -8.42 -27.45 -20.61
CA THR A 728 -9.76 -27.44 -21.20
C THR A 728 -9.70 -26.48 -22.37
N SER A 729 -10.45 -26.76 -23.43
CA SER A 729 -10.47 -25.88 -24.58
C SER A 729 -11.91 -25.52 -24.93
N TRP A 730 -12.14 -24.28 -25.36
CA TRP A 730 -13.36 -23.84 -26.03
C TRP A 730 -13.09 -23.88 -27.54
N ALA A 731 -13.28 -25.05 -28.16
CA ALA A 731 -13.07 -25.23 -29.58
C ALA A 731 -14.23 -24.64 -30.40
N ASP A 732 -13.94 -24.18 -31.61
CA ASP A 732 -14.88 -23.55 -32.54
C ASP A 732 -15.77 -22.49 -31.86
N ALA A 733 -15.22 -21.78 -30.87
CA ALA A 733 -15.92 -20.78 -30.10
C ALA A 733 -16.28 -19.60 -31.02
N PHE A 734 -17.56 -19.43 -31.31
CA PHE A 734 -18.05 -18.60 -32.41
C PHE A 734 -19.29 -17.81 -32.00
N VAL A 735 -19.38 -16.56 -32.44
CA VAL A 735 -20.52 -15.69 -32.22
C VAL A 735 -21.15 -15.27 -33.55
N ARG A 736 -22.49 -15.28 -33.59
CA ARG A 736 -23.27 -14.76 -34.72
C ARG A 736 -23.68 -13.32 -34.49
N HIS A 737 -23.38 -12.46 -35.43
CA HIS A 737 -23.74 -11.04 -35.40
C HIS A 737 -25.22 -10.82 -35.76
N VAL A 738 -25.80 -9.73 -35.26
CA VAL A 738 -27.18 -9.32 -35.57
C VAL A 738 -27.24 -8.85 -37.03
N ASP A 739 -28.02 -9.55 -37.85
CA ASP A 739 -28.29 -9.13 -39.22
C ASP A 739 -29.04 -7.79 -39.24
N SER A 740 -28.43 -6.77 -39.84
CA SER A 740 -29.01 -5.43 -40.01
C SER A 740 -30.32 -5.38 -40.83
N SER A 741 -30.80 -6.52 -41.35
CA SER A 741 -32.05 -6.66 -42.10
C SER A 741 -33.28 -6.96 -41.22
N THR A 742 -33.10 -7.29 -39.93
CA THR A 742 -34.20 -7.72 -39.04
C THR A 742 -34.67 -6.68 -38.01
N GLN A 743 -34.06 -5.49 -37.98
CA GLN A 743 -34.58 -4.33 -37.23
C GLN A 743 -35.23 -3.32 -38.19
N ARG A 744 -36.48 -3.58 -38.59
CA ARG A 744 -37.41 -2.57 -39.10
C ARG A 744 -38.78 -2.74 -38.48
#